data_AF-A0A9J7LE55-F1
#
_entry.id   AF-A0A9J7LE55-F1
#
_cell.length_a   1.000
_cell.length_b   1.000
_cell.length_c   1.000
_cell.angle_alpha   90.00
_cell.angle_beta   90.00
_cell.angle_gamma   90.00
#
_symmetry.space_group_name_H-M   'P 1'
#
loop_
_entity.id
_entity.type
_entity.pdbx_description
1 polymer ?
#
loop_
_entity_poly.entity_id
_entity_poly.type
_entity_poly.pdbx_seq_one_letter_code
_entity_poly.pdbx_strand_id
1 'polypeptide(L)'
;MAPKNHPHRKRASGKNLFLHADARLTDRERRFLDAAEYGDTPTIRRELQDKGDDLNINRTDYMGRSALTLAVGNEHYEVVECLLEDPTLDSSRINEPLLIAISKGHERIAEAILSHRVYTEWKASKAETIEDITFPTKIDNDDMSPFPPEMTPIIMACQKNEVDIIYRLVHEKGEHVVRPHDYFCPCNVCENRRKADAFRFSRWRLMMYRALASPAYISLSSSDPIRSAFEIGGETRKLAEIEKELKNEYTTLFKQCEQYAVDLLDQCRTLDEINTVLNEPWEDKKPGDQEEVEADTEELDDDMLLLPRIKLAIRYEQKRFVSHPNCQQPLYDLWYTSAPTSRPTFFLKLFMFLFVTAMLPLLMLAYWLAPNSKIANFMKRPLMKFSLFAASYFIFLALLVVQSAGVGQIAGANVTVHPSVVSQYGLPSSVVLRPDISSWLEITLMCFVAGFVLMKCRLMWFLGWTTFFREKWNVYDTVMSVLLVTCYALDVATHLKTHEAKAFFNVTGADSTAIVQGDVSAAIVSGHYRYIDADRRIWLGEDPKLVSECMFAIGCTMAFCRVFINFPISEELGPLQISLGRMMGDIIRFIIIFVVIFIAFWMGLFNLYNYYTLEGRPVESFGFIDWYQAFRTLFWSLFGMVELDSDPTIVPGVTHELVERVGWFLFGLYNVASIIVLLNMLIAMMNKSYEHITADSDVEWKFSRAKLYMLYFGKGISVAPFPFNLVPTPSGVYKGFKWLREKCKRRRNPSSVDVRVNTNSEPPSINGTIIPIKALVRWANYDSTGEKRHQAQMNNVFTRSRARESKYTTVMRRLVTRYIFKLQKDKENDEINEGELEEIKQDISILRLE
;
A
#
# COMPACT_ATOMS: atom_id res chain seq x y z
N MET A 1 57.11 22.06 -58.66
CA MET A 1 56.31 23.09 -57.96
C MET A 1 56.50 22.89 -56.46
N ALA A 2 56.95 23.94 -55.78
CA ALA A 2 57.45 23.93 -54.42
C ALA A 2 56.40 23.55 -53.35
N PRO A 3 56.74 22.78 -52.31
CA PRO A 3 55.99 22.73 -51.07
C PRO A 3 56.41 23.90 -50.18
N LYS A 4 55.44 24.75 -49.80
CA LYS A 4 55.67 25.85 -48.86
C LYS A 4 55.64 25.34 -47.41
N ASN A 5 56.72 25.66 -46.71
CA ASN A 5 56.95 25.49 -45.27
C ASN A 5 55.81 26.03 -44.39
N HIS A 6 55.37 25.25 -43.41
CA HIS A 6 54.84 25.76 -42.14
C HIS A 6 55.71 25.22 -40.99
N PRO A 7 56.14 26.07 -40.04
CA PRO A 7 57.22 25.71 -39.15
C PRO A 7 56.77 24.90 -37.93
N HIS A 8 57.69 24.07 -37.47
CA HIS A 8 57.62 23.17 -36.33
C HIS A 8 57.04 23.80 -35.06
N ARG A 9 56.06 23.08 -34.49
CA ARG A 9 55.53 23.21 -33.13
C ARG A 9 56.65 22.90 -32.12
N LYS A 10 57.37 23.93 -31.65
CA LYS A 10 58.24 23.81 -30.47
C LYS A 10 57.36 23.73 -29.22
N ARG A 11 57.64 22.73 -28.38
CA ARG A 11 57.13 22.54 -27.02
C ARG A 11 57.12 23.87 -26.27
N ALA A 12 55.94 24.38 -25.93
CA ALA A 12 55.77 25.32 -24.84
C ALA A 12 55.68 24.50 -23.55
N SER A 13 56.72 24.63 -22.74
CA SER A 13 56.81 24.13 -21.37
C SER A 13 55.59 24.56 -20.55
N GLY A 14 55.16 23.69 -19.63
CA GLY A 14 53.90 23.80 -18.91
C GLY A 14 53.76 25.11 -18.13
N LYS A 15 52.91 25.99 -18.66
CA LYS A 15 52.32 27.10 -17.93
C LYS A 15 50.84 27.15 -18.33
N ASN A 16 49.99 27.33 -17.33
CA ASN A 16 48.55 27.66 -17.40
C ASN A 16 47.59 26.49 -17.15
N LEU A 17 47.53 26.03 -15.89
CA LEU A 17 46.35 25.38 -15.31
C LEU A 17 45.89 26.13 -14.03
N PHE A 18 45.96 27.46 -14.06
CA PHE A 18 45.42 28.37 -13.05
C PHE A 18 44.77 29.52 -13.81
N LEU A 19 43.48 29.37 -14.12
CA LEU A 19 42.76 30.28 -15.04
C LEU A 19 41.86 31.29 -14.32
N HIS A 20 41.88 31.35 -12.99
CA HIS A 20 41.34 32.47 -12.24
C HIS A 20 42.47 33.11 -11.43
N ALA A 21 43.06 34.14 -12.02
CA ALA A 21 43.94 35.06 -11.33
C ALA A 21 43.09 36.20 -10.77
N ASP A 22 42.31 35.94 -9.73
CA ASP A 22 41.67 37.01 -8.96
C ASP A 22 42.68 37.55 -7.95
N ALA A 23 43.10 38.80 -8.18
CA ALA A 23 43.94 39.69 -7.36
C ALA A 23 44.89 39.03 -6.33
N ARG A 24 46.21 39.05 -6.63
CA ARG A 24 47.29 38.71 -5.68
C ARG A 24 46.96 39.25 -4.28
N LEU A 25 46.70 38.34 -3.32
CA LEU A 25 46.59 38.71 -1.91
C LEU A 25 47.85 39.46 -1.49
N THR A 26 47.71 40.47 -0.63
CA THR A 26 48.88 41.12 -0.04
C THR A 26 49.60 40.13 0.89
N ASP A 27 50.91 40.27 1.08
CA ASP A 27 51.67 39.41 2.01
C ASP A 27 51.17 39.54 3.46
N ARG A 28 50.44 40.62 3.79
CA ARG A 28 49.76 40.79 5.09
C ARG A 28 48.45 40.01 5.14
N GLU A 29 47.59 40.11 4.12
CA GLU A 29 46.36 39.30 4.01
C GLU A 29 46.66 37.80 4.01
N ARG A 30 47.72 37.36 3.33
CA ARG A 30 48.14 35.96 3.34
C ARG A 30 48.56 35.49 4.72
N ARG A 31 49.38 36.27 5.43
CA ARG A 31 49.78 35.97 6.81
C ARG A 31 48.57 35.95 7.76
N PHE A 32 47.58 36.81 7.52
CA PHE A 32 46.34 36.82 8.28
C PHE A 32 45.50 35.55 8.05
N LEU A 33 45.36 35.10 6.80
CA LEU A 33 44.67 33.83 6.49
C LEU A 33 45.43 32.61 7.04
N ASP A 34 46.76 32.57 6.91
CA ASP A 34 47.57 31.49 7.47
C ASP A 34 47.44 31.46 9.01
N ALA A 35 47.45 32.63 9.67
CA ALA A 35 47.23 32.72 11.12
C ALA A 35 45.84 32.19 11.53
N ALA A 36 44.79 32.50 10.75
CA ALA A 36 43.45 31.98 10.98
C ALA A 36 43.32 30.47 10.74
N GLU A 37 44.09 29.92 9.79
CA GLU A 37 44.14 28.48 9.53
C GLU A 37 44.83 27.70 10.66
N TYR A 38 45.93 28.24 11.21
CA TYR A 38 46.69 27.58 12.28
C TYR A 38 46.18 27.88 13.69
N GLY A 39 45.27 28.84 13.86
CA GLY A 39 44.71 29.18 15.18
C GLY A 39 45.58 30.13 16.00
N ASP A 40 46.41 30.97 15.36
CA ASP A 40 47.28 31.93 16.05
C ASP A 40 46.46 33.15 16.56
N THR A 41 45.84 32.97 17.73
CA THR A 41 45.00 33.97 18.41
C THR A 41 45.72 35.30 18.71
N PRO A 42 46.98 35.35 19.20
CA PRO A 42 47.62 36.64 19.48
C PRO A 42 47.97 37.40 18.21
N THR A 43 48.39 36.73 17.14
CA THR A 43 48.67 37.40 15.86
C THR A 43 47.40 37.99 15.28
N ILE A 44 46.28 37.25 15.29
CA ILE A 44 44.99 37.74 14.79
C ILE A 44 44.50 38.93 15.62
N ARG A 45 44.53 38.83 16.96
CA ARG A 45 44.12 39.94 17.83
C ARG A 45 44.96 41.19 17.62
N ARG A 46 46.27 41.04 17.42
CA ARG A 46 47.17 42.17 17.11
C ARG A 46 46.82 42.81 15.76
N GLU A 47 46.64 42.01 14.71
CA GLU A 47 46.30 42.51 13.37
C GLU A 47 44.91 43.17 13.32
N LEU A 48 43.95 42.72 14.16
CA LEU A 48 42.62 43.33 14.31
C LEU A 48 42.65 44.64 15.11
N GLN A 49 43.60 44.79 16.05
CA GLN A 49 43.82 46.04 16.80
C GLN A 49 44.59 47.08 15.99
N ASP A 50 45.61 46.67 15.22
CA ASP A 50 46.39 47.52 14.30
C ASP A 50 45.66 47.70 12.95
N LYS A 51 44.44 48.26 12.99
CA LYS A 51 43.62 48.59 11.79
C LYS A 51 44.31 49.64 10.92
N GLY A 52 45.29 49.23 10.12
CA GLY A 52 45.73 49.99 8.97
C GLY A 52 44.74 49.81 7.81
N ASP A 53 44.60 50.81 6.95
CA ASP A 53 43.72 50.80 5.76
C ASP A 53 44.02 49.69 4.72
N ASP A 54 45.07 48.88 4.95
CA ASP A 54 45.64 47.92 4.01
C ASP A 54 45.20 46.45 4.26
N LEU A 55 44.46 46.18 5.35
CA LEU A 55 43.98 44.82 5.68
C LEU A 55 42.46 44.72 5.50
N ASN A 56 42.03 43.97 4.50
CA ASN A 56 40.62 43.63 4.31
C ASN A 56 40.32 42.21 4.84
N ILE A 57 39.56 42.14 5.94
CA ILE A 57 39.19 40.89 6.63
C ILE A 57 38.37 39.95 5.73
N ASN A 58 37.60 40.51 4.79
CA ASN A 58 36.67 39.74 3.95
C ASN A 58 37.34 39.15 2.69
N ARG A 59 38.66 39.29 2.55
CA ARG A 59 39.40 38.70 1.42
C ARG A 59 39.45 37.19 1.55
N THR A 60 39.38 36.53 0.41
CA THR A 60 39.31 35.08 0.31
C THR A 60 40.58 34.51 -0.29
N ASP A 61 40.87 33.25 0.02
CA ASP A 61 41.93 32.51 -0.64
C ASP A 61 41.59 32.19 -2.11
N TYR A 62 42.47 31.45 -2.77
CA TYR A 62 42.30 30.99 -4.16
C TYR A 62 41.14 29.99 -4.37
N MET A 63 40.59 29.43 -3.30
CA MET A 63 39.40 28.56 -3.29
C MET A 63 38.12 29.32 -2.88
N GLY A 64 38.20 30.62 -2.58
CA GLY A 64 37.06 31.42 -2.14
C GLY A 64 36.78 31.37 -0.63
N ARG A 65 37.67 30.82 0.19
CA ARG A 65 37.47 30.67 1.65
C ARG A 65 37.86 31.95 2.40
N SER A 66 37.01 32.43 3.30
CA SER A 66 37.31 33.56 4.19
C SER A 66 38.13 33.13 5.41
N ALA A 67 38.75 34.08 6.13
CA ALA A 67 39.44 33.81 7.40
C ALA A 67 38.51 33.09 8.41
N LEU A 68 37.23 33.48 8.46
CA LEU A 68 36.23 32.85 9.30
C LEU A 68 35.92 31.42 8.84
N THR A 69 35.82 31.19 7.53
CA THR A 69 35.60 29.86 6.95
C THR A 69 36.74 28.89 7.31
N LEU A 70 37.99 29.37 7.32
CA LEU A 70 39.18 28.59 7.70
C LEU A 70 39.19 28.29 9.20
N ALA A 71 38.97 29.29 10.04
CA ALA A 71 38.94 29.14 11.49
C ALA A 71 37.82 28.17 11.94
N VAL A 72 36.62 28.30 11.38
CA VAL A 72 35.50 27.39 11.64
C VAL A 72 35.78 25.97 11.14
N GLY A 73 36.45 25.85 9.99
CA GLY A 73 36.84 24.56 9.44
C GLY A 73 37.76 23.78 10.38
N ASN A 74 38.62 24.45 11.12
CA ASN A 74 39.64 23.84 11.99
C ASN A 74 39.28 23.87 13.49
N GLU A 75 38.02 24.17 13.83
CA GLU A 75 37.52 24.29 15.21
C GLU A 75 38.24 25.32 16.10
N HIS A 76 38.80 26.39 15.52
CA HIS A 76 39.47 27.44 16.28
C HIS A 76 38.47 28.40 16.96
N TYR A 77 37.85 27.96 18.05
CA TYR A 77 36.78 28.70 18.75
C TYR A 77 37.20 30.14 19.13
N GLU A 78 38.37 30.32 19.73
CA GLU A 78 38.84 31.64 20.20
C GLU A 78 39.10 32.61 19.05
N VAL A 79 39.62 32.10 17.93
CA VAL A 79 39.80 32.89 16.71
C VAL A 79 38.44 33.30 16.14
N VAL A 80 37.46 32.39 16.13
CA VAL A 80 36.10 32.69 15.68
C VAL A 80 35.46 33.76 16.55
N GLU A 81 35.61 33.70 17.87
CA GLU A 81 35.10 34.72 18.79
C GLU A 81 35.73 36.09 18.51
N CYS A 82 37.06 36.15 18.37
CA CYS A 82 37.78 37.39 18.01
C CYS A 82 37.31 37.97 16.65
N LEU A 83 37.10 37.12 15.64
CA LEU A 83 36.64 37.54 14.32
C LEU A 83 35.17 37.99 14.30
N LEU A 84 34.33 37.44 15.18
CA LEU A 84 32.92 37.83 15.31
C LEU A 84 32.77 39.17 16.04
N GLU A 85 33.64 39.50 16.99
CA GLU A 85 33.65 40.79 17.69
C GLU A 85 33.86 41.99 16.73
N ASP A 86 34.48 41.76 15.57
CA ASP A 86 34.79 42.83 14.62
C ASP A 86 33.58 43.35 13.82
N PRO A 87 33.31 44.66 13.82
CA PRO A 87 32.12 45.24 13.19
C PRO A 87 32.21 45.32 11.65
N THR A 88 33.38 45.06 11.05
CA THR A 88 33.64 45.14 9.60
C THR A 88 33.42 43.81 8.87
N LEU A 89 33.05 42.75 9.60
CA LEU A 89 32.73 41.45 9.03
C LEU A 89 31.48 41.55 8.15
N ASP A 90 31.56 41.02 6.93
CA ASP A 90 30.42 41.03 6.02
C ASP A 90 29.33 40.03 6.47
N SER A 91 28.13 40.54 6.71
CA SER A 91 26.98 39.72 7.06
C SER A 91 26.50 38.83 5.91
N SER A 92 26.80 39.18 4.65
CA SER A 92 26.33 38.42 3.47
C SER A 92 26.92 37.00 3.40
N ARG A 93 28.16 36.81 3.88
CA ARG A 93 28.94 35.56 3.77
C ARG A 93 28.90 34.68 5.01
N ILE A 94 28.18 35.07 6.07
CA ILE A 94 28.11 34.31 7.34
C ILE A 94 27.47 32.91 7.19
N ASN A 95 26.64 32.72 6.16
CA ASN A 95 25.94 31.46 5.92
C ASN A 95 26.90 30.30 5.64
N GLU A 96 27.97 30.54 4.88
CA GLU A 96 28.92 29.47 4.50
C GLU A 96 29.73 28.95 5.70
N PRO A 97 30.38 29.80 6.53
CA PRO A 97 31.00 29.34 7.78
C PRO A 97 30.02 28.61 8.69
N LEU A 98 28.78 29.09 8.82
CA LEU A 98 27.77 28.42 9.63
C LEU A 98 27.41 27.03 9.08
N LEU A 99 27.24 26.88 7.75
CA LEU A 99 26.99 25.59 7.12
C LEU A 99 28.16 24.61 7.31
N ILE A 100 29.40 25.09 7.32
CA ILE A 100 30.58 24.27 7.60
C ILE A 100 30.61 23.83 9.07
N ALA A 101 30.36 24.75 10.01
CA ALA A 101 30.28 24.43 11.44
C ALA A 101 29.27 23.30 11.69
N ILE A 102 28.07 23.43 11.11
CA ILE A 102 27.00 22.43 11.20
C ILE A 102 27.39 21.13 10.49
N SER A 103 28.07 21.22 9.35
CA SER A 103 28.51 20.05 8.58
C SER A 103 29.52 19.17 9.33
N LYS A 104 30.39 19.81 10.11
CA LYS A 104 31.42 19.15 10.92
C LYS A 104 30.94 18.79 12.32
N GLY A 105 29.86 19.41 12.80
CA GLY A 105 29.33 19.15 14.14
C GLY A 105 29.94 20.03 15.24
N HIS A 106 30.56 21.17 14.88
CA HIS A 106 31.15 22.09 15.85
C HIS A 106 30.05 22.90 16.57
N GLU A 107 29.45 22.31 17.60
CA GLU A 107 28.28 22.87 18.30
C GLU A 107 28.56 24.22 18.95
N ARG A 108 29.70 24.37 19.63
CA ARG A 108 30.10 25.61 20.32
C ARG A 108 30.28 26.77 19.34
N ILE A 109 30.90 26.50 18.19
CA ILE A 109 31.11 27.49 17.14
C ILE A 109 29.78 27.87 16.49
N ALA A 110 28.93 26.89 16.20
CA ALA A 110 27.59 27.15 15.66
C ALA A 110 26.76 28.00 16.64
N GLU A 111 26.85 27.74 17.94
CA GLU A 111 26.22 28.55 19.00
C GLU A 111 26.75 29.99 19.02
N ALA A 112 28.05 30.19 18.98
CA ALA A 112 28.67 31.52 18.93
C ALA A 112 28.16 32.32 17.71
N ILE A 113 28.13 31.70 16.52
CA ILE A 113 27.64 32.35 15.31
C ILE A 113 26.13 32.65 15.38
N LEU A 114 25.32 31.71 15.87
CA LEU A 114 23.86 31.86 15.95
C LEU A 114 23.42 32.88 17.00
N SER A 115 24.17 33.03 18.09
CA SER A 115 23.91 34.02 19.14
C SER A 115 24.34 35.44 18.75
N HIS A 116 25.27 35.57 17.79
CA HIS A 116 25.83 36.85 17.39
C HIS A 116 24.89 37.74 16.55
N ARG A 117 25.13 39.06 16.57
CA ARG A 117 24.34 40.08 15.83
C ARG A 117 24.35 39.83 14.32
N VAL A 118 25.50 39.43 13.78
CA VAL A 118 25.74 39.24 12.33
C VAL A 118 24.74 38.24 11.72
N TYR A 119 24.41 37.16 12.44
CA TYR A 119 23.42 36.20 11.98
C TYR A 119 22.00 36.80 11.93
N THR A 120 21.64 37.59 12.94
CA THR A 120 20.32 38.24 12.99
C THR A 120 20.16 39.26 11.88
N GLU A 121 21.23 39.99 11.55
CA GLU A 121 21.26 40.95 10.43
C GLU A 121 21.17 40.26 9.07
N TRP A 122 21.93 39.17 8.88
CA TRP A 122 21.82 38.36 7.68
C TRP A 122 20.41 37.79 7.49
N LYS A 123 19.81 37.29 8.58
CA LYS A 123 18.44 36.78 8.55
C LYS A 123 17.44 37.87 8.20
N ALA A 124 17.59 39.07 8.77
CA ALA A 124 16.74 40.21 8.48
C ALA A 124 16.85 40.63 7.00
N SER A 125 18.07 40.66 6.43
CA SER A 125 18.27 41.04 5.03
C SER A 125 17.64 40.04 4.05
N LYS A 126 17.65 38.73 4.38
CA LYS A 126 17.00 37.69 3.58
C LYS A 126 15.50 37.56 3.82
N ALA A 127 15.01 37.94 5.00
CA ALA A 127 13.60 37.83 5.40
C ALA A 127 12.66 38.77 4.63
N GLU A 128 13.15 39.85 4.01
CA GLU A 128 12.32 40.75 3.20
C GLU A 128 11.90 40.14 1.84
N THR A 129 12.60 39.10 1.39
CA THR A 129 12.29 38.31 0.18
C THR A 129 11.84 36.89 0.54
N ILE A 130 10.72 36.77 1.27
CA ILE A 130 10.18 35.51 1.83
C ILE A 130 10.05 34.37 0.79
N GLU A 131 9.90 34.70 -0.50
CA GLU A 131 9.75 33.73 -1.60
C GLU A 131 11.08 33.20 -2.19
N ASP A 132 12.21 33.90 -1.99
CA ASP A 132 13.54 33.55 -2.52
C ASP A 132 14.46 32.85 -1.48
N ILE A 133 14.11 32.85 -0.18
CA ILE A 133 14.93 32.24 0.90
C ILE A 133 15.15 30.74 0.68
N THR A 134 14.19 30.05 0.06
CA THR A 134 14.25 28.59 -0.15
C THR A 134 14.76 28.19 -1.52
N PHE A 135 14.70 29.08 -2.52
CA PHE A 135 15.10 28.76 -3.89
C PHE A 135 15.56 30.04 -4.61
N PRO A 136 16.86 30.39 -4.53
CA PRO A 136 17.36 31.57 -5.21
C PRO A 136 17.22 31.42 -6.73
N THR A 137 16.44 32.32 -7.32
CA THR A 137 16.12 32.34 -8.76
C THR A 137 17.27 32.86 -9.62
N LYS A 138 18.23 33.57 -9.03
CA LYS A 138 19.49 33.99 -9.66
C LYS A 138 20.67 33.27 -9.01
N ILE A 139 21.59 32.78 -9.84
CA ILE A 139 22.89 32.28 -9.41
C ILE A 139 23.89 33.36 -9.79
N ASP A 140 24.63 33.88 -8.82
CA ASP A 140 25.81 34.69 -9.12
C ASP A 140 26.90 33.71 -9.58
N ASN A 141 27.39 33.86 -10.82
CA ASN A 141 28.37 32.94 -11.42
C ASN A 141 29.73 32.94 -10.70
N ASP A 142 29.94 33.89 -9.78
CA ASP A 142 31.18 34.09 -9.02
C ASP A 142 31.16 33.38 -7.64
N ASP A 143 30.04 32.77 -7.24
CA ASP A 143 29.94 32.03 -5.97
C ASP A 143 30.54 30.63 -6.10
N MET A 144 31.78 30.48 -5.64
CA MET A 144 32.51 29.20 -5.54
C MET A 144 32.16 28.40 -4.27
N SER A 145 30.95 28.57 -3.72
CA SER A 145 30.56 27.89 -2.48
C SER A 145 30.48 26.36 -2.69
N PRO A 146 30.97 25.55 -1.74
CA PRO A 146 30.87 24.09 -1.82
C PRO A 146 29.44 23.58 -1.62
N PHE A 147 28.53 24.43 -1.15
CA PHE A 147 27.14 24.07 -0.88
C PHE A 147 26.19 24.56 -1.98
N PRO A 148 25.10 23.82 -2.26
CA PRO A 148 24.04 24.31 -3.12
C PRO A 148 23.43 25.60 -2.56
N PRO A 149 23.03 26.56 -3.41
CA PRO A 149 22.53 27.85 -2.96
C PRO A 149 21.18 27.74 -2.24
N GLU A 150 20.46 26.62 -2.40
CA GLU A 150 19.23 26.32 -1.66
C GLU A 150 19.48 25.79 -0.24
N MET A 151 20.74 25.49 0.13
CA MET A 151 21.06 24.95 1.44
C MET A 151 20.90 26.03 2.51
N THR A 152 20.01 25.77 3.47
CA THR A 152 19.84 26.61 4.65
C THR A 152 20.47 25.93 5.88
N PRO A 153 20.85 26.70 6.92
CA PRO A 153 21.42 26.15 8.15
C PRO A 153 20.55 25.06 8.77
N ILE A 154 19.23 25.25 8.79
CA ILE A 154 18.30 24.25 9.32
C ILE A 154 18.23 22.98 8.48
N ILE A 155 18.25 23.08 7.13
CA ILE A 155 18.26 21.89 6.26
C ILE A 155 19.54 21.09 6.51
N MET A 156 20.68 21.78 6.61
CA MET A 156 21.98 21.13 6.85
C MET A 156 22.01 20.45 8.22
N ALA A 157 21.54 21.13 9.27
CA ALA A 157 21.47 20.56 10.62
C ALA A 157 20.58 19.31 10.65
N CYS A 158 19.43 19.34 9.97
CA CYS A 158 18.56 18.18 9.84
C CYS A 158 19.22 17.02 9.08
N GLN A 159 19.96 17.30 8.00
CA GLN A 159 20.66 16.28 7.22
C GLN A 159 21.78 15.60 8.01
N LYS A 160 22.46 16.35 8.88
CA LYS A 160 23.47 15.82 9.82
C LYS A 160 22.86 15.19 11.08
N ASN A 161 21.56 15.40 11.29
CA ASN A 161 20.80 14.87 12.43
C ASN A 161 21.37 15.35 13.79
N GLU A 162 21.83 16.60 13.84
CA GLU A 162 22.41 17.22 15.04
C GLU A 162 21.33 17.82 15.95
N VAL A 163 21.07 17.17 17.08
CA VAL A 163 19.91 17.48 17.95
C VAL A 163 20.01 18.89 18.53
N ASP A 164 21.15 19.26 19.08
CA ASP A 164 21.32 20.50 19.84
C ASP A 164 21.26 21.75 18.93
N ILE A 165 21.86 21.66 17.74
CA ILE A 165 21.78 22.73 16.73
C ILE A 165 20.34 22.88 16.22
N ILE A 166 19.65 21.77 15.93
CA ILE A 166 18.24 21.79 15.49
C ILE A 166 17.36 22.41 16.59
N TYR A 167 17.58 22.05 17.85
CA TYR A 167 16.83 22.58 18.98
C TYR A 167 16.91 24.11 19.04
N ARG A 168 18.11 24.69 18.94
CA ARG A 168 18.30 26.15 18.95
C ARG A 168 17.66 26.83 17.75
N LEU A 169 17.87 26.29 16.54
CA LEU A 169 17.29 26.86 15.33
C LEU A 169 15.75 26.87 15.38
N VAL A 170 15.14 25.78 15.86
CA VAL A 170 13.68 25.64 15.92
C VAL A 170 13.06 26.44 17.05
N HIS A 171 13.58 26.31 18.29
CA HIS A 171 12.92 26.87 19.48
C HIS A 171 13.42 28.28 19.84
N GLU A 172 14.70 28.60 19.63
CA GLU A 172 15.25 29.93 19.97
C GLU A 172 15.14 30.90 18.80
N LYS A 173 15.37 30.44 17.56
CA LYS A 173 15.35 31.28 16.36
C LYS A 173 14.04 31.20 15.56
N GLY A 174 13.14 30.27 15.91
CA GLY A 174 11.84 30.11 15.27
C GLY A 174 11.90 29.65 13.80
N GLU A 175 12.95 28.92 13.42
CA GLU A 175 13.13 28.44 12.05
C GLU A 175 12.52 27.06 11.87
N HIS A 176 11.69 26.91 10.83
CA HIS A 176 11.04 25.65 10.52
C HIS A 176 11.24 25.29 9.05
N VAL A 177 11.38 24.00 8.79
CA VAL A 177 11.46 23.46 7.43
C VAL A 177 10.08 23.51 6.79
N VAL A 178 9.96 24.24 5.69
CA VAL A 178 8.70 24.38 4.95
C VAL A 178 8.35 23.05 4.27
N ARG A 179 7.13 22.55 4.47
CA ARG A 179 6.65 21.36 3.73
C ARG A 179 6.47 21.72 2.24
N PRO A 180 7.08 20.96 1.31
CA PRO A 180 6.89 21.17 -0.13
C PRO A 180 5.41 21.01 -0.53
N HIS A 181 4.99 21.74 -1.57
CA HIS A 181 3.70 21.50 -2.20
C HIS A 181 3.67 20.13 -2.88
N ASP A 182 2.46 19.62 -3.11
CA ASP A 182 2.25 18.40 -3.90
C ASP A 182 2.88 18.54 -5.29
N TYR A 183 3.36 17.42 -5.83
CA TYR A 183 4.10 17.38 -7.09
C TYR A 183 3.33 18.04 -8.24
N PHE A 184 2.01 17.84 -8.28
CA PHE A 184 1.12 18.37 -9.31
C PHE A 184 0.48 19.73 -8.95
N CYS A 185 1.05 20.46 -7.99
CA CYS A 185 0.52 21.77 -7.60
C CYS A 185 0.55 22.77 -8.77
N PRO A 186 -0.57 23.42 -9.11
CA PRO A 186 -0.64 24.38 -10.23
C PRO A 186 -0.31 25.83 -9.82
N CYS A 187 0.29 26.07 -8.65
CA CYS A 187 0.54 27.45 -8.21
C CYS A 187 1.65 28.13 -9.05
N ASN A 188 1.53 29.45 -9.21
CA ASN A 188 2.48 30.24 -10.01
C ASN A 188 3.93 30.12 -9.51
N VAL A 189 4.14 29.98 -8.19
CA VAL A 189 5.48 29.83 -7.59
C VAL A 189 6.14 28.53 -8.04
N CYS A 190 5.44 27.39 -7.94
CA CYS A 190 5.97 26.09 -8.37
C CYS A 190 6.18 26.05 -9.89
N GLU A 191 5.25 26.63 -10.66
CA GLU A 191 5.37 26.69 -12.11
C GLU A 191 6.57 27.52 -12.56
N ASN A 192 6.79 28.68 -11.92
CA ASN A 192 7.93 29.53 -12.22
C ASN A 192 9.26 28.88 -11.85
N ARG A 193 9.36 28.23 -10.68
CA ARG A 193 10.56 27.49 -10.26
C ARG A 193 10.89 26.34 -11.21
N ARG A 194 9.86 25.60 -11.66
CA ARG A 194 10.02 24.52 -12.64
C ARG A 194 10.46 25.02 -14.02
N LYS A 195 9.96 26.17 -14.46
CA LYS A 195 10.36 26.81 -15.73
C LYS A 195 11.78 27.39 -15.67
N ALA A 196 12.18 27.92 -14.52
CA ALA A 196 13.52 28.46 -14.32
C ALA A 196 14.57 27.33 -14.37
N ASP A 197 14.42 26.31 -13.52
CA ASP A 197 15.28 25.13 -13.51
C ASP A 197 14.58 23.93 -12.87
N ALA A 198 14.14 23.00 -13.71
CA ALA A 198 13.45 21.79 -13.27
C ALA A 198 14.36 20.84 -12.46
N PHE A 199 15.66 20.80 -12.76
CA PHE A 199 16.62 19.92 -12.07
C PHE A 199 16.95 20.45 -10.67
N ARG A 200 17.22 21.75 -10.54
CA ARG A 200 17.39 22.36 -9.21
C ARG A 200 16.12 22.23 -8.38
N PHE A 201 14.95 22.38 -8.99
CA PHE A 201 13.67 22.25 -8.28
C PHE A 201 13.42 20.83 -7.73
N SER A 202 13.76 19.78 -8.48
CA SER A 202 13.65 18.40 -7.99
C SER A 202 14.67 18.09 -6.89
N ARG A 203 15.93 18.55 -7.04
CA ARG A 203 16.97 18.43 -6.02
C ARG A 203 16.59 19.17 -4.73
N TRP A 204 16.05 20.38 -4.84
CA TRP A 204 15.54 21.14 -3.70
C TRP A 204 14.45 20.37 -2.96
N ARG A 205 13.46 19.84 -3.68
CA ARG A 205 12.38 19.05 -3.06
C ARG A 205 12.93 17.86 -2.29
N LEU A 206 13.88 17.12 -2.87
CA LEU A 206 14.54 16.02 -2.19
C LEU A 206 15.27 16.50 -0.92
N MET A 207 16.00 17.62 -0.97
CA MET A 207 16.69 18.20 0.20
C MET A 207 15.71 18.57 1.32
N MET A 208 14.54 19.14 0.98
CA MET A 208 13.48 19.44 1.95
C MET A 208 12.94 18.16 2.59
N TYR A 209 12.67 17.11 1.80
CA TYR A 209 12.23 15.83 2.35
C TYR A 209 13.30 15.14 3.19
N ARG A 210 14.60 15.26 2.84
CA ARG A 210 15.71 14.79 3.70
C ARG A 210 15.69 15.47 5.05
N ALA A 211 15.47 16.79 5.08
CA ALA A 211 15.40 17.53 6.33
C ALA A 211 14.15 17.15 7.15
N LEU A 212 12.97 17.06 6.52
CA LEU A 212 11.72 16.68 7.19
C LEU A 212 11.73 15.23 7.73
N ALA A 213 12.39 14.32 7.03
CA ALA A 213 12.51 12.91 7.42
C ALA A 213 13.53 12.67 8.54
N SER A 214 14.30 13.69 8.93
CA SER A 214 15.33 13.60 9.97
C SER A 214 14.72 13.24 11.34
N PRO A 215 15.19 12.17 12.02
CA PRO A 215 14.68 11.74 13.31
C PRO A 215 14.72 12.83 14.40
N ALA A 216 15.80 13.59 14.47
CA ALA A 216 15.95 14.70 15.42
C ALA A 216 14.91 15.80 15.13
N TYR A 217 14.73 16.18 13.87
CA TYR A 217 13.76 17.19 13.49
C TYR A 217 12.31 16.79 13.80
N ILE A 218 11.91 15.55 13.46
CA ILE A 218 10.56 15.05 13.77
C ILE A 218 10.32 15.05 15.27
N SER A 219 11.31 14.61 16.06
CA SER A 219 11.24 14.54 17.53
C SER A 219 11.03 15.91 18.19
N LEU A 220 11.68 16.95 17.67
CA LEU A 220 11.71 18.29 18.27
C LEU A 220 10.61 19.22 17.78
N SER A 221 10.13 19.03 16.54
CA SER A 221 9.17 19.93 15.89
C SER A 221 7.71 19.49 16.00
N SER A 222 7.44 18.19 16.10
CA SER A 222 6.08 17.65 16.00
C SER A 222 5.47 17.29 17.36
N SER A 223 4.16 17.51 17.51
CA SER A 223 3.41 17.09 18.70
C SER A 223 3.15 15.58 18.75
N ASP A 224 2.95 14.98 17.58
CA ASP A 224 2.85 13.53 17.37
C ASP A 224 3.91 13.08 16.35
N PRO A 225 5.10 12.62 16.82
CA PRO A 225 6.19 12.20 15.95
C PRO A 225 5.88 10.95 15.14
N ILE A 226 5.09 10.01 15.67
CA ILE A 226 4.75 8.77 14.96
C ILE A 226 3.84 9.08 13.77
N ARG A 227 2.82 9.91 13.99
CA ARG A 227 1.94 10.37 12.89
C ARG A 227 2.73 11.10 11.83
N SER A 228 3.58 12.05 12.24
CA SER A 228 4.38 12.86 11.31
C SER A 228 5.33 11.98 10.48
N ALA A 229 5.99 11.00 11.10
CA ALA A 229 6.83 10.04 10.40
C ALA A 229 6.04 9.18 9.40
N PHE A 230 4.82 8.77 9.74
CA PHE A 230 3.97 8.02 8.81
C PHE A 230 3.49 8.85 7.63
N GLU A 231 3.13 10.12 7.85
CA GLU A 231 2.72 11.05 6.79
C GLU A 231 3.88 11.33 5.83
N ILE A 232 5.05 11.74 6.36
CA ILE A 232 6.25 12.05 5.56
C ILE A 232 6.75 10.79 4.83
N GLY A 233 6.75 9.63 5.49
CA GLY A 233 7.05 8.36 4.84
C GLY A 233 6.06 8.04 3.71
N GLY A 234 4.75 8.22 3.96
CA GLY A 234 3.73 8.03 2.94
C GLY A 234 3.88 8.93 1.72
N GLU A 235 4.25 10.20 1.93
CA GLU A 235 4.50 11.18 0.87
C GLU A 235 5.76 10.85 0.06
N THR A 236 6.90 10.61 0.74
CA THR A 236 8.15 10.23 0.08
C THR A 236 8.02 8.95 -0.74
N ARG A 237 7.26 7.96 -0.25
CA ARG A 237 6.96 6.76 -1.03
C ARG A 237 6.18 7.07 -2.30
N LYS A 238 5.13 7.91 -2.24
CA LYS A 238 4.38 8.32 -3.44
C LYS A 238 5.29 9.04 -4.43
N LEU A 239 6.16 9.92 -3.94
CA LEU A 239 7.15 10.62 -4.76
C LEU A 239 8.15 9.66 -5.41
N ALA A 240 8.55 8.58 -4.73
CA ALA A 240 9.41 7.53 -5.30
C ALA A 240 8.76 6.79 -6.51
N GLU A 241 7.43 6.77 -6.57
CA GLU A 241 6.68 6.20 -7.71
C GLU A 241 6.54 7.21 -8.86
N ILE A 242 6.50 8.51 -8.54
CA ILE A 242 6.38 9.62 -9.51
C ILE A 242 7.75 9.96 -10.14
N GLU A 243 8.76 10.26 -9.33
CA GLU A 243 10.12 10.63 -9.75
C GLU A 243 11.03 9.40 -9.76
N LYS A 244 11.07 8.71 -10.90
CA LYS A 244 11.81 7.43 -11.04
C LYS A 244 13.32 7.60 -10.93
N GLU A 245 13.85 8.76 -11.28
CA GLU A 245 15.27 9.11 -11.26
C GLU A 245 15.82 9.14 -9.83
N LEU A 246 15.02 9.60 -8.86
CA LEU A 246 15.39 9.75 -7.45
C LEU A 246 14.74 8.68 -6.55
N LYS A 247 14.16 7.63 -7.15
CA LYS A 247 13.40 6.59 -6.44
C LYS A 247 14.19 5.96 -5.27
N ASN A 248 15.48 5.70 -5.45
CA ASN A 248 16.30 5.07 -4.43
C ASN A 248 16.44 5.97 -3.19
N GLU A 249 16.66 7.27 -3.40
CA GLU A 249 16.79 8.27 -2.33
C GLU A 249 15.48 8.48 -1.57
N TYR A 250 14.34 8.53 -2.27
CA TYR A 250 13.05 8.57 -1.58
C TYR A 250 12.75 7.28 -0.82
N THR A 251 13.20 6.13 -1.32
CA THR A 251 13.03 4.83 -0.66
C THR A 251 13.89 4.73 0.61
N THR A 252 15.10 5.28 0.61
CA THR A 252 15.94 5.34 1.82
C THR A 252 15.32 6.25 2.88
N LEU A 253 14.78 7.41 2.48
CA LEU A 253 14.04 8.31 3.39
C LEU A 253 12.80 7.66 3.98
N PHE A 254 12.02 6.94 3.16
CA PHE A 254 10.89 6.16 3.67
C PHE A 254 11.32 5.16 4.74
N LYS A 255 12.40 4.40 4.49
CA LYS A 255 12.97 3.44 5.45
C LYS A 255 13.46 4.13 6.72
N GLN A 256 14.03 5.33 6.61
CA GLN A 256 14.47 6.12 7.76
C GLN A 256 13.29 6.54 8.65
N CYS A 257 12.20 7.05 8.06
CA CYS A 257 10.99 7.38 8.81
C CYS A 257 10.33 6.14 9.44
N GLU A 258 10.32 5.02 8.71
CA GLU A 258 9.81 3.74 9.22
C GLU A 258 10.64 3.24 10.42
N GLN A 259 11.96 3.31 10.32
CA GLN A 259 12.88 2.92 11.39
C GLN A 259 12.73 3.82 12.61
N TYR A 260 12.65 5.14 12.42
CA TYR A 260 12.42 6.09 13.51
C TYR A 260 11.16 5.75 14.32
N ALA A 261 10.06 5.42 13.65
CA ALA A 261 8.82 5.04 14.33
C ALA A 261 8.96 3.73 15.12
N VAL A 262 9.77 2.79 14.64
CA VAL A 262 10.11 1.54 15.35
C VAL A 262 10.98 1.85 16.57
N ASP A 263 12.04 2.63 16.41
CA ASP A 263 12.97 2.96 17.48
C ASP A 263 12.30 3.73 18.63
N LEU A 264 11.30 4.55 18.31
CA LEU A 264 10.49 5.25 19.30
C LEU A 264 9.55 4.29 20.06
N LEU A 265 9.00 3.28 19.37
CA LEU A 265 8.20 2.22 19.99
C LEU A 265 9.06 1.29 20.86
N ASP A 266 10.34 1.10 20.52
CA ASP A 266 11.32 0.40 21.34
C ASP A 266 11.58 1.09 22.68
N GLN A 267 11.37 2.42 22.77
CA GLN A 267 11.53 3.15 24.03
C GLN A 267 10.38 2.92 25.03
N CYS A 268 9.30 2.27 24.61
CA CYS A 268 8.19 1.90 25.49
C CYS A 268 8.62 0.82 26.47
N ARG A 269 8.48 1.08 27.77
CA ARG A 269 8.90 0.15 28.84
C ARG A 269 7.74 -0.57 29.51
N THR A 270 6.53 -0.02 29.41
CA THR A 270 5.33 -0.58 30.05
C THR A 270 4.21 -0.82 29.05
N LEU A 271 3.36 -1.80 29.35
CA LEU A 271 2.16 -2.07 28.55
C LEU A 271 1.20 -0.87 28.52
N ASP A 272 1.16 -0.05 29.58
CA ASP A 272 0.35 1.17 29.61
C ASP A 272 0.88 2.25 28.65
N GLU A 273 2.20 2.42 28.55
CA GLU A 273 2.83 3.29 27.54
C GLU A 273 2.47 2.80 26.12
N ILE A 274 2.61 1.49 25.86
CA ILE A 274 2.27 0.87 24.57
C ILE A 274 0.79 1.07 24.22
N ASN A 275 -0.11 0.72 25.14
CA ASN A 275 -1.55 0.85 24.92
C ASN A 275 -1.98 2.30 24.73
N THR A 276 -1.33 3.26 25.40
CA THR A 276 -1.59 4.69 25.21
C THR A 276 -1.16 5.12 23.80
N VAL A 277 0.01 4.69 23.32
CA VAL A 277 0.51 5.01 21.97
C VAL A 277 -0.33 4.38 20.86
N LEU A 278 -0.70 3.10 21.00
CA LEU A 278 -1.40 2.33 19.99
C LEU A 278 -2.89 2.69 19.89
N ASN A 279 -3.51 3.04 21.02
CA ASN A 279 -4.92 3.35 21.03
C ASN A 279 -5.23 4.81 20.69
N GLU A 280 -4.25 5.71 20.60
CA GLU A 280 -4.56 7.13 20.35
C GLU A 280 -5.32 7.35 19.03
N PRO A 281 -6.49 8.01 19.03
CA PRO A 281 -7.30 8.22 17.85
C PRO A 281 -6.64 9.26 16.95
N TRP A 282 -6.66 9.06 15.65
CA TRP A 282 -6.05 9.98 14.69
C TRP A 282 -7.04 10.98 14.08
N GLU A 283 -8.30 11.00 14.52
CA GLU A 283 -9.38 11.74 13.84
C GLU A 283 -9.03 13.22 13.63
N ASP A 284 -9.06 13.62 12.36
CA ASP A 284 -9.00 15.01 11.92
C ASP A 284 -10.29 15.70 12.40
N LYS A 285 -10.32 16.16 13.64
CA LYS A 285 -11.31 17.14 14.04
C LYS A 285 -11.00 18.44 13.31
N LYS A 286 -11.59 18.62 12.12
CA LYS A 286 -11.74 19.96 11.56
C LYS A 286 -12.59 20.76 12.56
N PRO A 287 -12.11 21.89 13.09
CA PRO A 287 -12.92 22.77 13.92
C PRO A 287 -13.94 23.46 13.02
N GLY A 288 -15.08 22.81 12.78
CA GLY A 288 -16.12 23.29 11.87
C GLY A 288 -17.19 22.26 11.51
N ASP A 289 -16.87 20.96 11.58
CA ASP A 289 -17.84 19.87 11.33
C ASP A 289 -18.38 19.30 12.66
N GLN A 290 -18.62 20.18 13.64
CA GLN A 290 -19.31 19.85 14.89
C GLN A 290 -20.81 20.13 14.73
N GLU A 291 -21.53 19.26 14.05
CA GLU A 291 -22.98 19.09 14.20
C GLU A 291 -23.41 17.97 13.25
N GLU A 292 -23.82 16.82 13.81
CA GLU A 292 -24.93 15.97 13.33
C GLU A 292 -24.77 14.45 13.56
N VAL A 293 -23.63 13.95 14.01
CA VAL A 293 -23.52 12.51 14.30
C VAL A 293 -22.88 12.31 15.65
N GLU A 294 -23.70 12.27 16.70
CA GLU A 294 -23.51 11.47 17.93
C GLU A 294 -24.46 11.98 19.03
N ALA A 295 -25.70 11.48 19.05
CA ALA A 295 -26.60 11.65 20.20
C ALA A 295 -27.37 10.39 20.61
N ASP A 296 -27.34 9.29 19.83
CA ASP A 296 -28.18 8.11 20.09
C ASP A 296 -27.44 6.75 20.12
N THR A 297 -26.10 6.72 20.17
CA THR A 297 -25.30 5.47 20.23
C THR A 297 -24.59 5.27 21.58
N GLU A 298 -25.31 5.39 22.69
CA GLU A 298 -24.79 5.16 24.05
C GLU A 298 -24.32 3.71 24.35
N GLU A 299 -24.37 2.77 23.40
CA GLU A 299 -23.88 1.38 23.60
C GLU A 299 -23.01 0.85 22.45
N LEU A 300 -22.62 1.67 21.46
CA LEU A 300 -22.01 1.16 20.23
C LEU A 300 -20.55 1.56 19.97
N ASP A 301 -20.01 2.55 20.68
CA ASP A 301 -18.73 3.15 20.31
C ASP A 301 -17.51 2.68 21.13
N ASP A 302 -17.69 1.92 22.22
CA ASP A 302 -16.55 1.36 22.97
C ASP A 302 -15.74 0.31 22.18
N ASP A 303 -16.31 -0.31 21.15
CA ASP A 303 -15.62 -1.33 20.33
C ASP A 303 -15.11 -0.81 18.98
N MET A 304 -15.41 0.44 18.58
CA MET A 304 -14.87 1.00 17.32
C MET A 304 -13.40 1.44 17.47
N LEU A 305 -12.92 1.49 18.72
CA LEU A 305 -11.65 2.01 19.21
C LEU A 305 -10.50 0.99 19.37
N LEU A 306 -10.61 -0.20 18.77
CA LEU A 306 -9.52 -1.18 18.85
C LEU A 306 -8.37 -0.79 17.90
N LEU A 307 -7.28 -0.29 18.49
CA LEU A 307 -5.96 -0.04 17.89
C LEU A 307 -5.95 0.92 16.68
N PRO A 308 -6.35 2.19 16.84
CA PRO A 308 -6.40 3.13 15.73
C PRO A 308 -5.02 3.35 15.07
N ARG A 309 -3.95 3.49 15.87
CA ARG A 309 -2.60 3.70 15.33
C ARG A 309 -2.15 2.58 14.39
N ILE A 310 -2.54 1.33 14.67
CA ILE A 310 -2.20 0.19 13.80
C ILE A 310 -2.97 0.26 12.47
N LYS A 311 -4.24 0.69 12.48
CA LYS A 311 -4.99 0.92 11.23
C LYS A 311 -4.33 2.01 10.38
N LEU A 312 -3.85 3.09 11.01
CA LEU A 312 -3.09 4.15 10.35
C LEU A 312 -1.77 3.61 9.77
N ALA A 313 -1.03 2.82 10.55
CA ALA A 313 0.21 2.18 10.10
C ALA A 313 -0.02 1.23 8.90
N ILE A 314 -1.12 0.47 8.88
CA ILE A 314 -1.51 -0.38 7.75
C ILE A 314 -1.85 0.48 6.51
N ARG A 315 -2.52 1.63 6.69
CA ARG A 315 -2.86 2.54 5.59
C ARG A 315 -1.61 3.12 4.91
N TYR A 316 -0.58 3.44 5.69
CA TYR A 316 0.71 3.93 5.19
C TYR A 316 1.71 2.82 4.88
N GLU A 317 1.31 1.54 4.95
CA GLU A 317 2.17 0.37 4.72
C GLU A 317 3.47 0.36 5.56
N GLN A 318 3.38 0.77 6.83
CA GLN A 318 4.47 0.77 7.80
C GLN A 318 4.66 -0.65 8.35
N LYS A 319 5.42 -1.47 7.62
CA LYS A 319 5.53 -2.91 7.85
C LYS A 319 6.34 -3.22 9.11
N ARG A 320 7.49 -2.58 9.29
CA ARG A 320 8.38 -2.81 10.44
C ARG A 320 7.72 -2.42 11.74
N PHE A 321 7.04 -1.26 11.77
CA PHE A 321 6.28 -0.79 12.94
C PHE A 321 5.23 -1.81 13.40
N VAL A 322 4.44 -2.37 12.48
CA VAL A 322 3.40 -3.34 12.83
C VAL A 322 4.02 -4.69 13.20
N SER A 323 5.12 -5.09 12.56
CA SER A 323 5.82 -6.35 12.85
C SER A 323 6.57 -6.37 14.19
N HIS A 324 6.74 -5.19 14.79
CA HIS A 324 7.46 -5.00 16.04
C HIS A 324 6.87 -5.85 17.18
N PRO A 325 7.70 -6.51 18.03
CA PRO A 325 7.21 -7.32 19.14
C PRO A 325 6.23 -6.59 20.06
N ASN A 326 6.50 -5.32 20.39
CA ASN A 326 5.63 -4.51 21.25
C ASN A 326 4.27 -4.18 20.60
N CYS A 327 4.16 -4.18 19.27
CA CYS A 327 2.88 -4.08 18.55
C CYS A 327 2.16 -5.42 18.45
N GLN A 328 2.91 -6.50 18.27
CA GLN A 328 2.37 -7.84 18.06
C GLN A 328 1.79 -8.46 19.34
N GLN A 329 2.33 -8.12 20.51
CA GLN A 329 1.84 -8.63 21.79
C GLN A 329 0.38 -8.21 22.09
N PRO A 330 0.02 -6.90 22.12
CA PRO A 330 -1.37 -6.48 22.30
C PRO A 330 -2.32 -7.06 21.24
N LEU A 331 -1.82 -7.19 20.01
CA LEU A 331 -2.56 -7.77 18.89
C LEU A 331 -2.87 -9.27 19.13
N TYR A 332 -1.89 -10.01 19.66
CA TYR A 332 -2.02 -11.42 20.03
C TYR A 332 -2.96 -11.60 21.22
N ASP A 333 -2.83 -10.77 22.24
CA ASP A 333 -3.69 -10.81 23.44
C ASP A 333 -5.15 -10.52 23.10
N LEU A 334 -5.40 -9.58 22.18
CA LEU A 334 -6.72 -9.28 21.65
C LEU A 334 -7.28 -10.43 20.77
N TRP A 335 -6.42 -11.15 20.05
CA TRP A 335 -6.83 -12.30 19.26
C TRP A 335 -7.22 -13.49 20.14
N TYR A 336 -6.48 -13.74 21.22
CA TYR A 336 -6.65 -14.89 22.11
C TYR A 336 -7.41 -14.61 23.42
N THR A 337 -8.11 -13.48 23.57
CA THR A 337 -8.82 -13.03 24.79
C THR A 337 -9.81 -14.05 25.41
N SER A 338 -10.08 -15.17 24.75
CA SER A 338 -11.00 -16.25 25.14
C SER A 338 -10.38 -17.62 25.38
N ALA A 339 -9.13 -17.83 24.99
CA ALA A 339 -8.59 -19.18 25.01
C ALA A 339 -8.27 -19.59 26.46
N PRO A 340 -8.68 -20.79 26.90
CA PRO A 340 -8.37 -21.30 28.24
C PRO A 340 -6.86 -21.48 28.47
N THR A 341 -6.08 -21.51 27.39
CA THR A 341 -4.62 -21.56 27.39
C THR A 341 -4.09 -20.54 26.38
N SER A 342 -3.09 -19.75 26.78
CA SER A 342 -2.47 -18.73 25.93
C SER A 342 -1.72 -19.30 24.72
N ARG A 343 -1.39 -20.61 24.74
CA ARG A 343 -0.72 -21.35 23.65
C ARG A 343 -1.26 -22.79 23.52
N PRO A 344 -2.39 -23.02 22.85
CA PRO A 344 -2.86 -24.38 22.59
C PRO A 344 -1.92 -25.11 21.62
N THR A 345 -1.69 -26.40 21.85
CA THR A 345 -0.91 -27.25 20.93
C THR A 345 -1.62 -27.40 19.58
N PHE A 346 -0.89 -27.79 18.54
CA PHE A 346 -1.46 -28.01 17.20
C PHE A 346 -2.67 -28.95 17.22
N PHE A 347 -2.58 -30.09 17.92
CA PHE A 347 -3.68 -31.05 18.04
C PHE A 347 -4.91 -30.48 18.73
N LEU A 348 -4.72 -29.66 19.79
CA LEU A 348 -5.84 -29.00 20.46
C LEU A 348 -6.51 -27.95 19.56
N LYS A 349 -5.72 -27.19 18.79
CA LYS A 349 -6.24 -26.24 17.78
C LYS A 349 -7.05 -26.98 16.71
N LEU A 350 -6.55 -28.10 16.20
CA LEU A 350 -7.22 -28.92 15.21
C LEU A 350 -8.52 -29.51 15.75
N PHE A 351 -8.50 -30.06 16.96
CA PHE A 351 -9.70 -30.59 17.62
C PHE A 351 -10.76 -29.50 17.83
N MET A 352 -10.37 -28.32 18.34
CA MET A 352 -11.29 -27.19 18.48
C MET A 352 -11.88 -26.76 17.13
N PHE A 353 -11.08 -26.73 16.07
CA PHE A 353 -11.54 -26.37 14.73
C PHE A 353 -12.53 -27.40 14.16
N LEU A 354 -12.23 -28.70 14.28
CA LEU A 354 -13.14 -29.77 13.87
C LEU A 354 -14.45 -29.73 14.66
N PHE A 355 -14.38 -29.48 15.97
CA PHE A 355 -15.55 -29.32 16.82
C PHE A 355 -16.42 -28.12 16.38
N VAL A 356 -15.82 -26.97 16.12
CA VAL A 356 -16.53 -25.78 15.60
C VAL A 356 -17.17 -26.06 14.24
N THR A 357 -16.48 -26.81 13.37
CA THR A 357 -17.00 -27.18 12.04
C THR A 357 -18.22 -28.09 12.15
N ALA A 358 -18.15 -29.12 12.99
CA ALA A 358 -19.28 -30.03 13.23
C ALA A 358 -20.48 -29.33 13.88
N MET A 359 -20.22 -28.41 14.83
CA MET A 359 -21.26 -27.69 15.58
C MET A 359 -21.75 -26.40 14.90
N LEU A 360 -21.22 -26.06 13.73
CA LEU A 360 -21.53 -24.81 13.01
C LEU A 360 -23.04 -24.50 12.89
N PRO A 361 -23.90 -25.43 12.40
CA PRO A 361 -25.33 -25.12 12.25
C PRO A 361 -26.02 -24.84 13.60
N LEU A 362 -25.63 -25.55 14.66
CA LEU A 362 -26.16 -25.35 16.02
C LEU A 362 -25.70 -24.02 16.64
N LEU A 363 -24.44 -23.66 16.43
CA LEU A 363 -23.87 -22.37 16.88
C LEU A 363 -24.57 -21.20 16.20
N MET A 364 -24.87 -21.30 14.90
CA MET A 364 -25.60 -20.27 14.17
C MET A 364 -27.06 -20.14 14.61
N LEU A 365 -27.72 -21.27 14.85
CA LEU A 365 -29.08 -21.28 15.40
C LEU A 365 -29.12 -20.62 16.79
N ALA A 366 -28.15 -20.92 17.66
CA ALA A 366 -28.02 -20.29 18.97
C ALA A 366 -27.76 -18.77 18.88
N TYR A 367 -26.94 -18.33 17.92
CA TYR A 367 -26.72 -16.90 17.66
C TYR A 367 -28.01 -16.18 17.24
N TRP A 368 -28.78 -16.80 16.36
CA TRP A 368 -30.01 -16.21 15.81
C TRP A 368 -31.13 -16.13 16.85
N LEU A 369 -31.32 -17.16 17.66
CA LEU A 369 -32.34 -17.21 18.71
C LEU A 369 -32.01 -16.30 19.91
N ALA A 370 -30.74 -16.24 20.31
CA ALA A 370 -30.32 -15.53 21.53
C ALA A 370 -28.99 -14.76 21.32
N PRO A 371 -29.03 -13.56 20.70
CA PRO A 371 -27.82 -12.78 20.36
C PRO A 371 -27.05 -12.23 21.57
N ASN A 372 -27.66 -12.24 22.76
CA ASN A 372 -27.05 -11.79 24.02
C ASN A 372 -26.65 -12.94 24.95
N SER A 373 -26.71 -14.19 24.47
CA SER A 373 -26.25 -15.36 25.24
C SER A 373 -24.74 -15.37 25.44
N LYS A 374 -24.26 -16.13 26.44
CA LYS A 374 -22.82 -16.37 26.65
C LYS A 374 -22.15 -16.97 25.40
N ILE A 375 -22.85 -17.86 24.69
CA ILE A 375 -22.38 -18.49 23.44
C ILE A 375 -22.28 -17.44 22.32
N ALA A 376 -23.28 -16.56 22.18
CA ALA A 376 -23.25 -15.48 21.20
C ALA A 376 -22.13 -14.48 21.47
N ASN A 377 -21.88 -14.13 22.74
CA ASN A 377 -20.74 -13.28 23.11
C ASN A 377 -19.39 -13.97 22.90
N PHE A 378 -19.32 -15.30 23.03
CA PHE A 378 -18.14 -16.07 22.66
C PHE A 378 -17.89 -16.05 21.14
N MET A 379 -18.93 -16.18 20.31
CA MET A 379 -18.82 -16.10 18.85
C MET A 379 -18.46 -14.70 18.32
N LYS A 380 -18.80 -13.64 19.05
CA LYS A 380 -18.40 -12.26 18.71
C LYS A 380 -16.89 -12.02 18.82
N ARG A 381 -16.14 -12.93 19.45
CA ARG A 381 -14.68 -12.80 19.63
C ARG A 381 -13.91 -13.09 18.33
N PRO A 382 -12.73 -12.48 18.10
CA PRO A 382 -12.07 -12.48 16.80
C PRO A 382 -11.66 -13.88 16.30
N LEU A 383 -11.01 -14.68 17.15
CA LEU A 383 -10.59 -16.04 16.82
C LEU A 383 -11.79 -16.93 16.45
N MET A 384 -12.90 -16.79 17.18
CA MET A 384 -14.11 -17.57 16.91
C MET A 384 -14.77 -17.14 15.61
N LYS A 385 -14.87 -15.83 15.32
CA LYS A 385 -15.33 -15.34 14.01
C LYS A 385 -14.50 -15.96 12.89
N PHE A 386 -13.17 -15.88 12.96
CA PHE A 386 -12.29 -16.48 11.95
C PHE A 386 -12.56 -17.97 11.77
N SER A 387 -12.57 -18.74 12.86
CA SER A 387 -12.83 -20.18 12.82
C SER A 387 -14.18 -20.52 12.21
N LEU A 388 -15.23 -19.74 12.47
CA LEU A 388 -16.56 -19.94 11.88
C LEU A 388 -16.57 -19.68 10.36
N PHE A 389 -15.90 -18.63 9.90
CA PHE A 389 -15.75 -18.35 8.46
C PHE A 389 -14.92 -19.42 7.75
N ALA A 390 -13.81 -19.85 8.37
CA ALA A 390 -12.99 -20.93 7.84
C ALA A 390 -13.78 -22.24 7.77
N ALA A 391 -14.45 -22.64 8.86
CA ALA A 391 -15.28 -23.85 8.93
C ALA A 391 -16.37 -23.88 7.86
N SER A 392 -17.11 -22.78 7.70
CA SER A 392 -18.10 -22.62 6.63
C SER A 392 -17.49 -22.83 5.24
N TYR A 393 -16.30 -22.28 4.99
CA TYR A 393 -15.62 -22.44 3.71
C TYR A 393 -15.17 -23.90 3.46
N PHE A 394 -14.68 -24.59 4.48
CA PHE A 394 -14.34 -26.01 4.36
C PHE A 394 -15.58 -26.88 4.07
N ILE A 395 -16.72 -26.57 4.69
CA ILE A 395 -17.99 -27.24 4.37
C ILE A 395 -18.39 -26.97 2.91
N PHE A 396 -18.24 -25.75 2.42
CA PHE A 396 -18.48 -25.42 1.00
C PHE A 396 -17.60 -26.27 0.06
N LEU A 397 -16.29 -26.37 0.34
CA LEU A 397 -15.40 -27.21 -0.46
C LEU A 397 -15.76 -28.69 -0.38
N ALA A 398 -16.12 -29.19 0.80
CA ALA A 398 -16.59 -30.57 0.97
C ALA A 398 -17.87 -30.83 0.16
N LEU A 399 -18.83 -29.90 0.14
CA LEU A 399 -20.04 -30.00 -0.68
C LEU A 399 -19.73 -30.01 -2.18
N LEU A 400 -18.73 -29.25 -2.64
CA LEU A 400 -18.26 -29.32 -4.03
C LEU A 400 -17.69 -30.70 -4.38
N VAL A 401 -16.91 -31.31 -3.46
CA VAL A 401 -16.42 -32.69 -3.64
C VAL A 401 -17.58 -33.67 -3.69
N VAL A 402 -18.56 -33.55 -2.79
CA VAL A 402 -19.76 -34.41 -2.79
C VAL A 402 -20.56 -34.25 -4.09
N GLN A 403 -20.73 -33.03 -4.61
CA GLN A 403 -21.37 -32.80 -5.92
C GLN A 403 -20.63 -33.58 -7.02
N SER A 404 -19.30 -33.47 -7.07
CA SER A 404 -18.50 -34.16 -8.08
C SER A 404 -18.59 -35.69 -7.99
N ALA A 405 -18.64 -36.24 -6.76
CA ALA A 405 -18.79 -37.67 -6.53
C ALA A 405 -20.20 -38.18 -6.88
N GLY A 406 -21.24 -37.38 -6.59
CA GLY A 406 -22.63 -37.69 -6.93
C GLY A 406 -22.88 -37.76 -8.43
N VAL A 407 -22.24 -36.89 -9.23
CA VAL A 407 -22.29 -36.94 -10.70
C VAL A 407 -21.72 -38.27 -11.23
N GLY A 408 -20.65 -38.80 -10.60
CA GLY A 408 -20.06 -40.09 -10.96
C GLY A 408 -20.98 -41.30 -10.72
N GLN A 409 -21.85 -41.26 -9.71
CA GLN A 409 -22.84 -42.31 -9.48
C GLN A 409 -24.02 -42.26 -10.47
N ILE A 410 -24.39 -41.08 -10.95
CA ILE A 410 -25.45 -40.92 -11.97
C ILE A 410 -24.96 -41.40 -13.34
N ALA A 411 -23.65 -41.30 -13.62
CA ALA A 411 -23.04 -41.83 -14.84
C ALA A 411 -22.82 -43.36 -14.82
N GLY A 412 -22.69 -43.97 -13.63
CA GLY A 412 -22.41 -45.40 -13.46
C GLY A 412 -23.60 -46.27 -13.04
N ALA A 413 -24.63 -45.69 -12.41
CA ALA A 413 -25.89 -46.38 -12.22
C ALA A 413 -26.67 -46.33 -13.53
N ASN A 414 -26.98 -47.48 -14.10
CA ASN A 414 -28.00 -47.62 -15.13
C ASN A 414 -29.22 -46.80 -14.68
N VAL A 415 -29.40 -45.59 -15.24
CA VAL A 415 -30.60 -44.79 -15.04
C VAL A 415 -31.70 -45.56 -15.76
N THR A 416 -32.26 -46.56 -15.08
CA THR A 416 -33.49 -47.23 -15.48
C THR A 416 -34.59 -46.19 -15.29
N VAL A 417 -34.76 -45.32 -16.29
CA VAL A 417 -35.97 -44.51 -16.38
C VAL A 417 -37.12 -45.50 -16.43
N HIS A 418 -38.04 -45.37 -15.48
CA HIS A 418 -39.24 -46.20 -15.45
C HIS A 418 -39.98 -45.98 -16.79
N PRO A 419 -40.28 -47.04 -17.58
CA PRO A 419 -40.91 -46.91 -18.91
C PRO A 419 -42.20 -46.09 -18.92
N SER A 420 -42.87 -46.02 -17.76
CA SER A 420 -44.08 -45.22 -17.53
C SER A 420 -43.87 -43.70 -17.65
N VAL A 421 -42.71 -43.16 -17.23
CA VAL A 421 -42.45 -41.71 -17.29
C VAL A 421 -42.20 -41.28 -18.72
N VAL A 422 -41.53 -42.11 -19.53
CA VAL A 422 -41.25 -41.82 -20.94
C VAL A 422 -42.52 -41.93 -21.79
N SER A 423 -43.39 -42.89 -21.47
CA SER A 423 -44.71 -43.05 -22.13
C SER A 423 -45.69 -41.89 -21.88
N GLN A 424 -45.51 -41.13 -20.79
CA GLN A 424 -46.34 -39.96 -20.47
C GLN A 424 -46.11 -38.80 -21.46
N TYR A 425 -44.94 -38.73 -22.10
CA TYR A 425 -44.54 -37.63 -22.99
C TYR A 425 -44.45 -38.03 -24.47
N GLY A 426 -44.89 -39.25 -24.85
CA GLY A 426 -44.85 -39.72 -26.24
C GLY A 426 -43.43 -39.98 -26.79
N LEU A 427 -42.44 -40.17 -25.91
CA LEU A 427 -41.02 -40.34 -26.25
C LEU A 427 -40.62 -41.83 -26.33
N PRO A 428 -39.58 -42.21 -27.10
CA PRO A 428 -39.09 -43.58 -27.13
C PRO A 428 -38.45 -43.97 -25.79
N SER A 429 -38.72 -45.19 -25.30
CA SER A 429 -38.31 -45.74 -23.99
C SER A 429 -36.80 -45.73 -23.70
N SER A 430 -35.97 -45.43 -24.70
CA SER A 430 -34.50 -45.36 -24.62
C SER A 430 -33.95 -43.97 -24.25
N VAL A 431 -34.79 -42.93 -24.21
CA VAL A 431 -34.35 -41.54 -23.97
C VAL A 431 -34.27 -41.25 -22.47
N VAL A 432 -33.11 -40.79 -22.01
CA VAL A 432 -32.91 -40.31 -20.63
C VAL A 432 -33.32 -38.84 -20.56
N LEU A 433 -34.20 -38.50 -19.63
CA LEU A 433 -34.73 -37.13 -19.49
C LEU A 433 -33.77 -36.28 -18.64
N ARG A 434 -33.47 -35.06 -19.11
CA ARG A 434 -32.75 -34.06 -18.31
C ARG A 434 -33.61 -33.64 -17.11
N PRO A 435 -33.03 -33.49 -15.89
CA PRO A 435 -33.78 -33.02 -14.73
C PRO A 435 -34.27 -31.58 -14.91
N ASP A 436 -35.54 -31.35 -14.61
CA ASP A 436 -36.24 -30.06 -14.68
C ASP A 436 -36.15 -29.25 -13.38
N ILE A 437 -35.76 -29.89 -12.28
CA ILE A 437 -35.61 -29.28 -10.97
C ILE A 437 -34.17 -29.47 -10.51
N SER A 438 -33.58 -28.41 -9.94
CA SER A 438 -32.26 -28.46 -9.34
C SER A 438 -32.24 -29.38 -8.11
N SER A 439 -31.15 -30.12 -7.94
CA SER A 439 -30.98 -30.98 -6.78
C SER A 439 -30.91 -30.17 -5.48
N TRP A 440 -31.25 -30.78 -4.34
CA TRP A 440 -31.11 -30.12 -3.04
C TRP A 440 -29.66 -29.63 -2.78
N LEU A 441 -28.67 -30.32 -3.36
CA LEU A 441 -27.26 -30.00 -3.18
C LEU A 441 -26.88 -28.77 -4.00
N GLU A 442 -27.35 -28.65 -5.24
CA GLU A 442 -27.20 -27.45 -6.06
C GLU A 442 -27.86 -26.23 -5.43
N ILE A 443 -29.09 -26.37 -4.91
CA ILE A 443 -29.78 -25.27 -4.20
C ILE A 443 -28.97 -24.84 -2.96
N THR A 444 -28.40 -25.81 -2.24
CA THR A 444 -27.53 -25.52 -1.09
C THR A 444 -26.29 -24.75 -1.53
N LEU A 445 -25.60 -25.19 -2.59
CA LEU A 445 -24.42 -24.52 -3.14
C LEU A 445 -24.75 -23.10 -3.67
N MET A 446 -25.90 -22.92 -4.32
CA MET A 446 -26.40 -21.60 -4.75
C MET A 446 -26.58 -20.66 -3.55
N CYS A 447 -27.13 -21.14 -2.43
CA CYS A 447 -27.20 -20.37 -1.19
C CYS A 447 -25.82 -20.02 -0.63
N PHE A 448 -24.84 -20.94 -0.70
CA PHE A 448 -23.46 -20.65 -0.30
C PHE A 448 -22.84 -19.54 -1.17
N VAL A 449 -22.98 -19.63 -2.50
CA VAL A 449 -22.47 -18.61 -3.43
C VAL A 449 -23.17 -17.27 -3.23
N ALA A 450 -24.49 -17.24 -3.08
CA ALA A 450 -25.23 -16.02 -2.81
C ALA A 450 -24.81 -15.38 -1.48
N GLY A 451 -24.61 -16.18 -0.42
CA GLY A 451 -24.09 -15.71 0.86
C GLY A 451 -22.67 -15.16 0.76
N PHE A 452 -21.83 -15.78 -0.06
CA PHE A 452 -20.46 -15.33 -0.33
C PHE A 452 -20.43 -13.98 -1.05
N VAL A 453 -21.24 -13.84 -2.11
CA VAL A 453 -21.40 -12.57 -2.87
C VAL A 453 -21.91 -11.46 -1.96
N LEU A 454 -22.95 -11.73 -1.15
CA LEU A 454 -23.52 -10.74 -0.22
C LEU A 454 -22.48 -10.25 0.80
N MET A 455 -21.66 -11.16 1.33
CA MET A 455 -20.56 -10.80 2.23
C MET A 455 -19.55 -9.88 1.55
N LYS A 456 -19.15 -10.19 0.30
CA LYS A 456 -18.20 -9.37 -0.47
C LYS A 456 -18.78 -8.01 -0.88
N CYS A 457 -20.06 -7.94 -1.24
CA CYS A 457 -20.74 -6.67 -1.50
C CYS A 457 -20.78 -5.77 -0.26
N ARG A 458 -21.05 -6.34 0.92
CA ARG A 458 -21.00 -5.59 2.19
C ARG A 458 -19.58 -5.10 2.52
N LEU A 459 -18.58 -5.95 2.29
CA LEU A 459 -17.17 -5.57 2.48
C LEU A 459 -16.76 -4.44 1.53
N MET A 460 -17.17 -4.51 0.26
CA MET A 460 -16.94 -3.47 -0.75
C MET A 460 -17.62 -2.15 -0.37
N TRP A 461 -18.84 -2.21 0.19
CA TRP A 461 -19.54 -1.02 0.69
C TRP A 461 -18.81 -0.36 1.87
N PHE A 462 -18.29 -1.16 2.80
CA PHE A 462 -17.59 -0.64 4.00
C PHE A 462 -16.21 -0.04 3.68
N LEU A 463 -15.42 -0.68 2.81
CA LEU A 463 -14.07 -0.22 2.47
C LEU A 463 -14.03 0.86 1.38
N GLY A 464 -15.10 0.96 0.58
CA GLY A 464 -15.11 1.71 -0.67
C GLY A 464 -14.49 0.94 -1.84
N TRP A 465 -14.95 1.25 -3.05
CA TRP A 465 -14.57 0.56 -4.29
C TRP A 465 -13.07 0.59 -4.61
N THR A 466 -12.40 1.73 -4.47
CA THR A 466 -10.97 1.90 -4.79
C THR A 466 -10.08 1.07 -3.86
N THR A 467 -10.34 1.13 -2.56
CA THR A 467 -9.59 0.35 -1.57
C THR A 467 -9.84 -1.14 -1.74
N PHE A 468 -11.05 -1.54 -2.11
CA PHE A 468 -11.42 -2.93 -2.30
C PHE A 468 -10.62 -3.59 -3.43
N PHE A 469 -10.59 -2.98 -4.62
CA PHE A 469 -9.90 -3.54 -5.79
C PHE A 469 -8.37 -3.38 -5.77
N ARG A 470 -7.83 -2.55 -4.86
CA ARG A 470 -6.38 -2.48 -4.64
C ARG A 470 -5.80 -3.80 -4.10
N GLU A 471 -6.61 -4.58 -3.38
CA GLU A 471 -6.18 -5.88 -2.86
C GLU A 471 -6.33 -6.99 -3.90
N LYS A 472 -5.22 -7.63 -4.27
CA LYS A 472 -5.20 -8.71 -5.28
C LYS A 472 -6.15 -9.87 -4.94
N TRP A 473 -6.25 -10.25 -3.66
CA TRP A 473 -7.16 -11.31 -3.21
C TRP A 473 -8.64 -10.96 -3.37
N ASN A 474 -9.01 -9.68 -3.27
CA ASN A 474 -10.39 -9.25 -3.49
C ASN A 474 -10.76 -9.33 -4.98
N VAL A 475 -9.83 -9.01 -5.87
CA VAL A 475 -10.01 -9.20 -7.32
C VAL A 475 -10.21 -10.70 -7.62
N TYR A 476 -9.36 -11.56 -7.08
CA TYR A 476 -9.48 -13.02 -7.21
C TYR A 476 -10.84 -13.54 -6.76
N ASP A 477 -11.29 -13.15 -5.56
CA ASP A 477 -12.59 -13.53 -5.02
C ASP A 477 -13.75 -13.01 -5.89
N THR A 478 -13.60 -11.84 -6.52
CA THR A 478 -14.62 -11.27 -7.41
C THR A 478 -14.73 -12.08 -8.70
N VAL A 479 -13.60 -12.42 -9.34
CA VAL A 479 -13.57 -13.25 -10.55
C VAL A 479 -14.18 -14.62 -10.29
N MET A 480 -13.77 -15.29 -9.20
CA MET A 480 -14.35 -16.57 -8.78
C MET A 480 -15.87 -16.45 -8.57
N SER A 481 -16.32 -15.40 -7.89
CA SER A 481 -17.75 -15.20 -7.62
C SER A 481 -18.55 -14.98 -8.91
N VAL A 482 -18.03 -14.21 -9.86
CA VAL A 482 -18.68 -13.97 -11.15
C VAL A 482 -18.82 -15.29 -11.93
N LEU A 483 -17.74 -16.09 -12.02
CA LEU A 483 -17.79 -17.39 -12.70
C LEU A 483 -18.83 -18.32 -12.10
N LEU A 484 -18.88 -18.43 -10.77
CA LEU A 484 -19.84 -19.30 -10.07
C LEU A 484 -21.29 -18.79 -10.22
N VAL A 485 -21.52 -17.48 -10.13
CA VAL A 485 -22.86 -16.90 -10.33
C VAL A 485 -23.34 -17.12 -11.77
N THR A 486 -22.48 -16.89 -12.77
CA THR A 486 -22.83 -17.11 -14.17
C THR A 486 -23.11 -18.59 -14.45
N CYS A 487 -22.31 -19.51 -13.90
CA CYS A 487 -22.57 -20.95 -13.96
C CYS A 487 -23.98 -21.29 -13.46
N TYR A 488 -24.31 -20.90 -12.22
CA TYR A 488 -25.61 -21.24 -11.65
C TYR A 488 -26.78 -20.52 -12.35
N ALA A 489 -26.56 -19.30 -12.89
CA ALA A 489 -27.56 -18.62 -13.69
C ALA A 489 -27.86 -19.36 -15.00
N LEU A 490 -26.81 -19.87 -15.68
CA LEU A 490 -26.96 -20.70 -16.88
C LEU A 490 -27.63 -22.04 -16.54
N ASP A 491 -27.28 -22.68 -15.43
CA ASP A 491 -27.96 -23.90 -14.98
C ASP A 491 -29.46 -23.66 -14.74
N VAL A 492 -29.83 -22.59 -14.03
CA VAL A 492 -31.25 -22.21 -13.84
C VAL A 492 -31.94 -21.96 -15.17
N ALA A 493 -31.29 -21.26 -16.12
CA ALA A 493 -31.84 -21.03 -17.45
C ALA A 493 -32.07 -22.35 -18.21
N THR A 494 -31.15 -23.32 -18.10
CA THR A 494 -31.33 -24.65 -18.70
C THR A 494 -32.50 -25.40 -18.08
N HIS A 495 -32.67 -25.34 -16.76
CA HIS A 495 -33.82 -25.95 -16.08
C HIS A 495 -35.14 -25.32 -16.52
N LEU A 496 -35.22 -23.99 -16.62
CA LEU A 496 -36.42 -23.30 -17.13
C LEU A 496 -36.76 -23.74 -18.56
N LYS A 497 -35.76 -23.85 -19.44
CA LYS A 497 -35.98 -24.35 -20.82
C LYS A 497 -36.37 -25.81 -20.87
N THR A 498 -35.83 -26.66 -20.00
CA THR A 498 -36.26 -28.06 -19.90
C THR A 498 -37.69 -28.17 -19.40
N HIS A 499 -38.09 -27.31 -18.46
CA HIS A 499 -39.46 -27.27 -17.94
C HIS A 499 -40.45 -26.81 -19.02
N GLU A 500 -40.14 -25.73 -19.76
CA GLU A 500 -40.92 -25.29 -20.92
C GLU A 500 -41.08 -26.41 -21.95
N ALA A 501 -39.99 -27.13 -22.25
CA ALA A 501 -40.02 -28.23 -23.19
C ALA A 501 -40.87 -29.40 -22.67
N LYS A 502 -40.71 -29.85 -21.41
CA LYS A 502 -41.56 -30.91 -20.82
C LYS A 502 -43.05 -30.52 -20.82
N ALA A 503 -43.36 -29.26 -20.50
CA ALA A 503 -44.72 -28.74 -20.53
C ALA A 503 -45.32 -28.75 -21.94
N PHE A 504 -44.52 -28.41 -22.96
CA PHE A 504 -44.93 -28.48 -24.36
C PHE A 504 -45.35 -29.90 -24.74
N PHE A 505 -44.50 -30.91 -24.51
CA PHE A 505 -44.81 -32.30 -24.85
C PHE A 505 -46.00 -32.87 -24.05
N ASN A 506 -46.17 -32.44 -22.79
CA ASN A 506 -47.33 -32.81 -21.98
C ASN A 506 -48.66 -32.28 -22.57
N VAL A 507 -48.66 -31.08 -23.14
CA VAL A 507 -49.87 -30.46 -23.72
C VAL A 507 -50.14 -30.97 -25.14
N THR A 508 -49.11 -31.13 -25.96
CA THR A 508 -49.29 -31.55 -27.36
C THR A 508 -49.56 -33.04 -27.52
N GLY A 509 -49.25 -33.88 -26.52
CA GLY A 509 -49.42 -35.33 -26.59
C GLY A 509 -48.81 -35.96 -27.84
N ALA A 510 -47.77 -35.31 -28.39
CA ALA A 510 -47.33 -35.54 -29.75
C ALA A 510 -46.62 -36.89 -29.85
N ASP A 511 -47.21 -37.82 -30.59
CA ASP A 511 -46.53 -39.01 -31.06
C ASP A 511 -45.30 -38.60 -31.88
N SER A 512 -44.15 -39.16 -31.50
CA SER A 512 -42.82 -38.87 -32.07
C SER A 512 -42.68 -39.20 -33.57
N THR A 513 -43.75 -39.63 -34.24
CA THR A 513 -43.81 -39.95 -35.67
C THR A 513 -44.02 -38.72 -36.56
N ALA A 514 -44.50 -37.59 -36.02
CA ALA A 514 -44.68 -36.34 -36.78
C ALA A 514 -43.36 -35.58 -37.06
N ILE A 515 -42.24 -36.01 -36.46
CA ILE A 515 -40.92 -35.37 -36.59
C ILE A 515 -40.26 -35.66 -37.96
N VAL A 516 -40.80 -36.63 -38.72
CA VAL A 516 -40.22 -37.10 -39.99
C VAL A 516 -40.70 -36.28 -41.20
N GLN A 517 -41.75 -35.46 -41.07
CA GLN A 517 -42.26 -34.61 -42.15
C GLN A 517 -41.90 -33.14 -41.87
N GLY A 518 -40.97 -32.60 -42.65
CA GLY A 518 -40.28 -31.33 -42.45
C GLY A 518 -41.13 -30.05 -42.58
N ASP A 519 -42.20 -29.93 -41.81
CA ASP A 519 -42.97 -28.71 -41.63
C ASP A 519 -42.35 -27.81 -40.54
N VAL A 520 -42.73 -26.54 -40.49
CA VAL A 520 -42.30 -25.55 -39.48
C VAL A 520 -42.53 -26.04 -38.04
N SER A 521 -43.50 -26.94 -37.84
CA SER A 521 -43.74 -27.68 -36.60
C SER A 521 -42.58 -28.61 -36.20
N ALA A 522 -41.88 -29.24 -37.15
CA ALA A 522 -40.75 -30.13 -36.89
C ALA A 522 -39.52 -29.37 -36.36
N ALA A 523 -39.29 -28.13 -36.82
CA ALA A 523 -38.20 -27.29 -36.30
C ALA A 523 -38.44 -26.92 -34.83
N ILE A 524 -39.67 -26.52 -34.47
CA ILE A 524 -40.06 -26.19 -33.09
C ILE A 524 -39.99 -27.42 -32.18
N VAL A 525 -40.51 -28.57 -32.65
CA VAL A 525 -40.45 -29.85 -31.93
C VAL A 525 -39.00 -30.33 -31.75
N SER A 526 -38.16 -30.21 -32.78
CA SER A 526 -36.73 -30.56 -32.69
C SER A 526 -35.97 -29.67 -31.71
N GLY A 527 -36.33 -28.39 -31.61
CA GLY A 527 -35.76 -27.45 -30.65
C GLY A 527 -36.09 -27.82 -29.21
N HIS A 528 -37.36 -28.13 -28.91
CA HIS A 528 -37.78 -28.56 -27.57
C HIS A 528 -37.29 -29.97 -27.21
N TYR A 529 -37.26 -30.90 -28.17
CA TYR A 529 -36.73 -32.25 -27.98
C TYR A 529 -35.27 -32.24 -27.55
N ARG A 530 -34.45 -31.36 -28.16
CA ARG A 530 -33.03 -31.21 -27.82
C ARG A 530 -32.77 -30.85 -26.36
N TYR A 531 -33.63 -30.02 -25.76
CA TYR A 531 -33.47 -29.62 -24.35
C TYR A 531 -33.93 -30.70 -23.36
N ILE A 532 -34.69 -31.69 -23.81
CA ILE A 532 -35.23 -32.76 -22.98
C ILE A 532 -34.28 -33.95 -22.91
N ASP A 533 -33.59 -34.26 -24.00
CA ASP A 533 -32.66 -35.38 -24.06
C ASP A 533 -31.39 -35.12 -23.22
N ALA A 534 -31.07 -36.05 -22.33
CA ALA A 534 -29.89 -36.00 -21.49
C ALA A 534 -28.63 -36.53 -22.19
N ASP A 535 -28.72 -37.13 -23.39
CA ASP A 535 -27.54 -37.60 -24.11
C ASP A 535 -26.67 -36.43 -24.61
N ARG A 536 -25.47 -36.32 -24.03
CA ARG A 536 -24.48 -35.28 -24.33
C ARG A 536 -24.05 -35.26 -25.79
N ARG A 537 -24.16 -36.39 -26.51
CA ARG A 537 -23.75 -36.50 -27.92
C ARG A 537 -24.61 -35.66 -28.88
N ILE A 538 -25.84 -35.36 -28.47
CA ILE A 538 -26.84 -34.67 -29.29
C ILE A 538 -26.85 -33.15 -29.00
N TRP A 539 -26.18 -32.74 -27.91
CA TRP A 539 -26.11 -31.34 -27.50
C TRP A 539 -25.33 -30.50 -28.49
N LEU A 540 -25.68 -29.21 -28.53
CA LEU A 540 -25.04 -28.24 -29.41
C LEU A 540 -23.68 -27.89 -28.80
N GLY A 541 -22.67 -27.61 -29.62
CA GLY A 541 -21.35 -27.21 -29.08
C GLY A 541 -21.43 -25.99 -28.14
N GLU A 542 -22.46 -25.15 -28.33
CA GLU A 542 -22.74 -23.95 -27.55
C GLU A 542 -23.91 -24.13 -26.55
N ASP A 543 -24.31 -25.37 -26.21
CA ASP A 543 -25.39 -25.59 -25.24
C ASP A 543 -25.06 -24.90 -23.89
N PRO A 544 -25.95 -24.04 -23.35
CA PRO A 544 -25.74 -23.34 -22.08
C PRO A 544 -25.34 -24.25 -20.92
N LYS A 545 -25.72 -25.53 -20.94
CA LYS A 545 -25.32 -26.51 -19.92
C LYS A 545 -23.84 -26.90 -20.00
N LEU A 546 -23.27 -26.99 -21.20
CA LEU A 546 -21.83 -27.26 -21.36
C LEU A 546 -21.02 -26.05 -20.92
N VAL A 547 -21.47 -24.85 -21.29
CA VAL A 547 -20.84 -23.60 -20.87
C VAL A 547 -20.87 -23.46 -19.35
N SER A 548 -22.00 -23.79 -18.69
CA SER A 548 -22.08 -23.76 -17.22
C SER A 548 -21.12 -24.77 -16.59
N GLU A 549 -21.03 -26.01 -17.09
CA GLU A 549 -20.07 -27.02 -16.60
C GLU A 549 -18.61 -26.57 -16.74
N CYS A 550 -18.25 -25.92 -17.85
CA CYS A 550 -16.91 -25.35 -18.04
C CYS A 550 -16.61 -24.22 -17.05
N MET A 551 -17.56 -23.29 -16.85
CA MET A 551 -17.42 -22.21 -15.87
C MET A 551 -17.37 -22.74 -14.43
N PHE A 552 -18.16 -23.77 -14.13
CA PHE A 552 -18.14 -24.47 -12.85
C PHE A 552 -16.77 -25.06 -12.57
N ALA A 553 -16.18 -25.78 -13.53
CA ALA A 553 -14.87 -26.39 -13.37
C ALA A 553 -13.79 -25.36 -13.01
N ILE A 554 -13.73 -24.25 -13.76
CA ILE A 554 -12.79 -23.15 -13.49
C ILE A 554 -13.07 -22.51 -12.13
N GLY A 555 -14.34 -22.22 -11.84
CA GLY A 555 -14.77 -21.63 -10.56
C GLY A 555 -14.45 -22.51 -9.35
N CYS A 556 -14.61 -23.83 -9.49
CA CYS A 556 -14.26 -24.83 -8.48
C CYS A 556 -12.75 -24.89 -8.24
N THR A 557 -11.93 -24.93 -9.30
CA THR A 557 -10.47 -24.86 -9.15
C THR A 557 -10.05 -23.61 -8.41
N MET A 558 -10.63 -22.45 -8.78
CA MET A 558 -10.36 -21.20 -8.08
C MET A 558 -10.82 -21.25 -6.61
N ALA A 559 -11.95 -21.89 -6.31
CA ALA A 559 -12.39 -22.09 -4.94
C ALA A 559 -11.38 -22.91 -4.12
N PHE A 560 -10.80 -23.98 -4.64
CA PHE A 560 -9.77 -24.73 -3.91
C PHE A 560 -8.50 -23.90 -3.68
N CYS A 561 -8.00 -23.18 -4.70
CA CYS A 561 -6.82 -22.32 -4.55
C CYS A 561 -7.03 -21.16 -3.57
N ARG A 562 -8.28 -20.76 -3.32
CA ARG A 562 -8.62 -19.70 -2.36
C ARG A 562 -8.20 -20.03 -0.92
N VAL A 563 -8.03 -21.31 -0.56
CA VAL A 563 -7.60 -21.71 0.79
C VAL A 563 -6.27 -21.06 1.19
N PHE A 564 -5.41 -20.75 0.21
CA PHE A 564 -4.14 -20.04 0.43
C PHE A 564 -4.32 -18.70 1.16
N ILE A 565 -5.46 -18.02 1.06
CA ILE A 565 -5.69 -16.75 1.77
C ILE A 565 -5.58 -16.89 3.30
N ASN A 566 -5.79 -18.09 3.85
CA ASN A 566 -5.75 -18.37 5.28
C ASN A 566 -4.35 -18.79 5.78
N PHE A 567 -3.41 -19.05 4.88
CA PHE A 567 -2.05 -19.48 5.24
C PHE A 567 -1.26 -18.46 6.09
N PRO A 568 -1.47 -17.13 6.02
CA PRO A 568 -0.73 -16.18 6.86
C PRO A 568 -0.98 -16.34 8.37
N ILE A 569 -1.98 -17.11 8.79
CA ILE A 569 -2.25 -17.42 10.20
C ILE A 569 -1.25 -18.44 10.74
N SER A 570 -0.76 -19.34 9.89
CA SER A 570 0.26 -20.30 10.26
C SER A 570 1.63 -19.62 10.31
N GLU A 571 2.43 -19.98 11.31
CA GLU A 571 3.81 -19.54 11.45
C GLU A 571 4.73 -20.19 10.42
N GLU A 572 4.47 -21.44 10.05
CA GLU A 572 5.30 -22.18 9.09
C GLU A 572 4.91 -21.89 7.62
N LEU A 573 3.60 -21.84 7.32
CA LEU A 573 3.13 -21.67 5.93
C LEU A 573 3.00 -20.20 5.51
N GLY A 574 2.92 -19.27 6.45
CA GLY A 574 2.71 -17.85 6.18
C GLY A 574 3.87 -17.19 5.42
N PRO A 575 5.11 -17.24 5.93
CA PRO A 575 6.28 -16.69 5.25
C PRO A 575 6.50 -17.31 3.87
N LEU A 576 6.30 -18.63 3.74
CA LEU A 576 6.42 -19.37 2.48
C LEU A 576 5.42 -18.89 1.41
N GLN A 577 4.18 -18.62 1.80
CA GLN A 577 3.18 -18.10 0.88
C GLN A 577 3.55 -16.69 0.39
N ILE A 578 4.07 -15.85 1.28
CA ILE A 578 4.39 -14.45 0.96
C ILE A 578 5.62 -14.37 0.05
N SER A 579 6.63 -15.20 0.28
CA SER A 579 7.77 -15.30 -0.61
C SER A 579 7.34 -15.75 -2.01
N LEU A 580 6.49 -16.79 -2.11
CA LEU A 580 5.91 -17.25 -3.38
C LEU A 580 5.12 -16.14 -4.09
N GLY A 581 4.25 -15.43 -3.38
CA GLY A 581 3.43 -14.36 -3.95
C GLY A 581 4.25 -13.19 -4.50
N ARG A 582 5.47 -12.96 -3.99
CA ARG A 582 6.39 -11.92 -4.48
C ARG A 582 7.24 -12.37 -5.64
N MET A 583 7.76 -13.60 -5.59
CA MET A 583 8.46 -14.20 -6.72
C MET A 583 7.58 -14.24 -7.96
N MET A 584 6.26 -14.42 -7.81
CA MET A 584 5.31 -14.34 -8.92
C MET A 584 5.40 -13.02 -9.71
N GLY A 585 5.74 -11.89 -9.08
CA GLY A 585 5.94 -10.62 -9.78
C GLY A 585 7.12 -10.65 -10.76
N ASP A 586 8.21 -11.29 -10.37
CA ASP A 586 9.40 -11.46 -11.22
C ASP A 586 9.18 -12.52 -12.29
N ILE A 587 8.48 -13.61 -11.94
CA ILE A 587 8.06 -14.66 -12.89
C ILE A 587 7.17 -14.05 -13.98
N ILE A 588 6.19 -13.21 -13.65
CA ILE A 588 5.32 -12.56 -14.65
C ILE A 588 6.13 -11.69 -15.61
N ARG A 589 7.10 -10.90 -15.11
CA ARG A 589 7.98 -10.08 -15.97
C ARG A 589 8.77 -10.94 -16.95
N PHE A 590 9.22 -12.11 -16.50
CA PHE A 590 9.93 -13.06 -17.35
C PHE A 590 9.01 -13.75 -18.37
N ILE A 591 7.80 -14.15 -17.96
CA ILE A 591 6.79 -14.74 -18.85
C ILE A 591 6.49 -13.80 -20.03
N ILE A 592 6.53 -12.48 -19.85
CA ILE A 592 6.36 -11.53 -20.97
C ILE A 592 7.45 -11.73 -22.04
N ILE A 593 8.71 -11.88 -21.64
CA ILE A 593 9.83 -12.13 -22.57
C ILE A 593 9.62 -13.48 -23.28
N PHE A 594 9.22 -14.50 -22.53
CA PHE A 594 8.89 -15.82 -23.09
C PHE A 594 7.75 -15.73 -24.11
N VAL A 595 6.66 -15.01 -23.81
CA VAL A 595 5.51 -14.85 -24.71
C VAL A 595 5.91 -14.16 -26.02
N VAL A 596 6.81 -13.17 -25.99
CA VAL A 596 7.32 -12.52 -27.22
C VAL A 596 8.05 -13.52 -28.11
N ILE A 597 8.95 -14.32 -27.52
CA ILE A 597 9.70 -15.35 -28.25
C ILE A 597 8.75 -16.43 -28.77
N PHE A 598 7.81 -16.88 -27.92
CA PHE A 598 6.79 -17.86 -28.27
C PHE A 598 5.95 -17.41 -29.47
N ILE A 599 5.44 -16.17 -29.47
CA ILE A 599 4.64 -15.63 -30.59
C ILE A 599 5.47 -15.53 -31.88
N ALA A 600 6.75 -15.15 -31.79
CA ALA A 600 7.63 -15.06 -32.95
C ALA A 600 7.82 -16.42 -33.64
N PHE A 601 8.10 -17.48 -32.86
CA PHE A 601 8.23 -18.84 -33.39
C PHE A 601 6.88 -19.45 -33.82
N TRP A 602 5.80 -19.17 -33.08
CA TRP A 602 4.44 -19.59 -33.44
C TRP A 602 4.03 -19.04 -34.81
N MET A 603 4.18 -17.74 -35.03
CA MET A 603 3.90 -17.12 -36.33
C MET A 603 4.86 -17.59 -37.41
N GLY A 604 6.14 -17.79 -37.10
CA GLY A 604 7.12 -18.31 -38.05
C GLY A 604 6.77 -19.70 -38.57
N LEU A 605 6.42 -20.62 -37.68
CA LEU A 605 6.02 -21.99 -38.05
C LEU A 605 4.64 -22.04 -38.70
N PHE A 606 3.67 -21.25 -38.22
CA PHE A 606 2.35 -21.15 -38.85
C PHE A 606 2.46 -20.64 -40.29
N ASN A 607 3.19 -19.55 -40.54
CA ASN A 607 3.36 -19.03 -41.90
C ASN A 607 4.13 -19.97 -42.83
N LEU A 608 4.99 -20.82 -42.27
CA LEU A 608 5.72 -21.84 -43.03
C LEU A 608 4.79 -22.98 -43.48
N TYR A 609 3.88 -23.43 -42.61
CA TYR A 609 3.07 -24.63 -42.83
C TYR A 609 1.62 -24.38 -43.26
N ASN A 610 1.08 -23.16 -43.14
CA ASN A 610 -0.31 -22.83 -43.50
C ASN A 610 -0.65 -23.13 -44.98
N TYR A 611 0.32 -23.02 -45.90
CA TYR A 611 0.07 -23.33 -47.33
C TYR A 611 -0.13 -24.82 -47.64
N TYR A 612 0.14 -25.70 -46.67
CA TYR A 612 0.01 -27.15 -46.83
C TYR A 612 -1.36 -27.67 -46.36
N THR A 613 -2.38 -26.80 -46.32
CA THR A 613 -3.78 -27.20 -46.13
C THR A 613 -4.18 -28.20 -47.22
N LEU A 614 -4.34 -29.47 -46.84
CA LEU A 614 -4.80 -30.52 -47.74
C LEU A 614 -6.28 -30.31 -48.08
N GLU A 615 -6.60 -30.25 -49.37
CA GLU A 615 -7.96 -30.27 -49.89
C GLU A 615 -8.69 -31.55 -49.44
N GLY A 616 -9.46 -31.45 -48.35
CA GLY A 616 -10.56 -32.36 -48.04
C GLY A 616 -10.25 -33.61 -47.21
N ARG A 617 -9.10 -33.74 -46.53
CA ARG A 617 -8.91 -34.77 -45.49
C ARG A 617 -8.58 -34.13 -44.13
N PRO A 618 -9.35 -34.42 -43.07
CA PRO A 618 -8.99 -34.02 -41.71
C PRO A 618 -7.81 -34.90 -41.28
N VAL A 619 -6.59 -34.42 -41.45
CA VAL A 619 -5.43 -35.08 -40.85
C VAL A 619 -5.31 -34.53 -39.44
N GLU A 620 -5.76 -35.31 -38.47
CA GLU A 620 -5.76 -34.99 -37.03
C GLU A 620 -4.34 -34.85 -36.41
N SER A 621 -3.30 -34.83 -37.26
CA SER A 621 -1.91 -35.04 -36.85
C SER A 621 -0.96 -33.90 -37.24
N PHE A 622 -1.37 -32.96 -38.10
CA PHE A 622 -0.48 -31.89 -38.55
C PHE A 622 -0.58 -30.65 -37.68
N GLY A 623 0.29 -30.60 -36.68
CA GLY A 623 0.24 -29.63 -35.60
C GLY A 623 0.42 -28.16 -35.98
N PHE A 624 0.80 -27.77 -37.22
CA PHE A 624 1.14 -26.38 -37.56
C PHE A 624 0.32 -25.75 -38.71
N ILE A 625 -0.67 -26.46 -39.26
CA ILE A 625 -1.48 -25.96 -40.40
C ILE A 625 -2.49 -24.91 -39.94
N ASP A 626 -3.29 -25.24 -38.92
CA ASP A 626 -4.27 -24.32 -38.34
C ASP A 626 -3.62 -23.40 -37.30
N TRP A 627 -4.07 -22.15 -37.24
CA TRP A 627 -3.58 -21.17 -36.28
C TRP A 627 -3.65 -21.68 -34.81
N TYR A 628 -4.76 -22.31 -34.44
CA TYR A 628 -4.99 -22.88 -33.10
C TYR A 628 -4.18 -24.15 -32.84
N GLN A 629 -4.08 -25.03 -33.84
CA GLN A 629 -3.27 -26.25 -33.71
C GLN A 629 -1.79 -25.89 -33.58
N ALA A 630 -1.30 -24.92 -34.37
CA ALA A 630 0.08 -24.40 -34.30
C ALA A 630 0.42 -23.88 -32.91
N PHE A 631 -0.51 -23.14 -32.30
CA PHE A 631 -0.38 -22.66 -30.92
C PHE A 631 -0.31 -23.85 -29.95
N ARG A 632 -1.25 -24.80 -30.06
CA ARG A 632 -1.35 -25.97 -29.18
C ARG A 632 -0.07 -26.82 -29.24
N THR A 633 0.43 -27.10 -30.43
CA THR A 633 1.62 -27.94 -30.64
C THR A 633 2.87 -27.28 -30.06
N LEU A 634 3.09 -25.98 -30.34
CA LEU A 634 4.23 -25.25 -29.79
C LEU A 634 4.16 -25.07 -28.27
N PHE A 635 2.94 -24.93 -27.72
CA PHE A 635 2.74 -24.83 -26.28
C PHE A 635 3.06 -26.16 -25.58
N TRP A 636 2.53 -27.28 -26.09
CA TRP A 636 2.78 -28.59 -25.48
C TRP A 636 4.21 -29.10 -25.69
N SER A 637 4.93 -28.59 -26.70
CA SER A 637 6.34 -28.93 -26.89
C SER A 637 7.23 -28.40 -25.75
N LEU A 638 6.84 -27.32 -25.07
CA LEU A 638 7.54 -26.82 -23.87
C LEU A 638 7.64 -27.89 -22.77
N PHE A 639 6.64 -28.78 -22.69
CA PHE A 639 6.56 -29.84 -21.70
C PHE A 639 7.06 -31.19 -22.23
N GLY A 640 7.60 -31.23 -23.45
CA GLY A 640 8.04 -32.47 -24.10
C GLY A 640 6.90 -33.44 -24.46
N MET A 641 5.65 -32.97 -24.51
CA MET A 641 4.47 -33.79 -24.84
C MET A 641 4.12 -33.78 -26.34
N VAL A 642 5.07 -33.43 -27.19
CA VAL A 642 4.93 -33.52 -28.65
C VAL A 642 5.81 -34.65 -29.15
N GLU A 643 5.19 -35.68 -29.74
CA GLU A 643 5.89 -36.83 -30.30
C GLU A 643 6.61 -36.42 -31.60
N LEU A 644 7.94 -36.57 -31.63
CA LEU A 644 8.75 -36.38 -32.85
C LEU A 644 8.50 -37.46 -33.92
N ASP A 645 7.87 -38.57 -33.56
CA ASP A 645 7.53 -39.68 -34.47
C ASP A 645 6.29 -39.37 -35.34
N SER A 646 5.57 -38.28 -35.03
CA SER A 646 4.67 -37.67 -35.99
C SER A 646 5.52 -36.86 -36.96
N ASP A 647 6.04 -37.53 -37.99
CA ASP A 647 6.77 -36.89 -39.08
C ASP A 647 6.07 -35.56 -39.45
N PRO A 648 6.75 -34.40 -39.38
CA PRO A 648 6.30 -33.19 -40.06
C PRO A 648 6.49 -33.34 -41.58
N THR A 649 6.61 -34.59 -42.09
CA THR A 649 6.49 -34.89 -43.51
C THR A 649 5.11 -34.42 -43.93
N ILE A 650 5.15 -33.20 -44.45
CA ILE A 650 4.40 -32.75 -45.61
C ILE A 650 3.61 -33.91 -46.20
N VAL A 651 2.28 -33.77 -46.16
CA VAL A 651 1.34 -34.34 -47.12
C VAL A 651 1.87 -35.58 -47.85
N PRO A 652 1.35 -36.81 -47.63
CA PRO A 652 1.73 -37.93 -48.47
C PRO A 652 1.51 -37.57 -49.95
N GLY A 653 2.60 -37.26 -50.67
CA GLY A 653 2.55 -36.81 -52.07
C GLY A 653 3.33 -35.54 -52.46
N VAL A 654 3.80 -34.67 -51.55
CA VAL A 654 4.58 -33.45 -51.94
C VAL A 654 5.87 -33.33 -51.13
N THR A 655 7.03 -33.54 -51.75
CA THR A 655 8.33 -33.53 -51.06
C THR A 655 9.06 -32.19 -51.23
N HIS A 656 8.73 -31.20 -50.39
CA HIS A 656 9.55 -29.98 -50.28
C HIS A 656 10.57 -30.10 -49.14
N GLU A 657 11.68 -30.81 -49.39
CA GLU A 657 12.75 -31.02 -48.41
C GLU A 657 13.28 -29.73 -47.77
N LEU A 658 13.29 -28.61 -48.51
CA LEU A 658 13.75 -27.32 -47.99
C LEU A 658 12.87 -26.82 -46.84
N VAL A 659 11.55 -26.88 -47.01
CA VAL A 659 10.58 -26.40 -46.01
C VAL A 659 10.63 -27.26 -44.77
N GLU A 660 10.77 -28.57 -44.94
CA GLU A 660 10.93 -29.51 -43.85
C GLU A 660 12.20 -29.23 -43.03
N ARG A 661 13.36 -29.07 -43.69
CA ARG A 661 14.62 -28.74 -43.01
C ARG A 661 14.54 -27.41 -42.27
N VAL A 662 13.91 -26.39 -42.85
CA VAL A 662 13.70 -25.08 -42.21
C VAL A 662 12.76 -25.21 -41.01
N GLY A 663 11.71 -26.01 -41.11
CA GLY A 663 10.77 -26.25 -40.01
C GLY A 663 11.41 -26.99 -38.83
N TRP A 664 12.16 -28.06 -39.11
CA TRP A 664 12.96 -28.76 -38.09
C TRP A 664 13.97 -27.84 -37.42
N PHE A 665 14.65 -27.00 -38.20
CA PHE A 665 15.61 -26.04 -37.67
C PHE A 665 14.94 -25.00 -36.77
N LEU A 666 13.82 -24.40 -37.20
CA LEU A 666 13.08 -23.41 -36.41
C LEU A 666 12.50 -24.02 -35.12
N PHE A 667 11.96 -25.23 -35.20
CA PHE A 667 11.42 -25.94 -34.05
C PHE A 667 12.54 -26.35 -33.06
N GLY A 668 13.67 -26.84 -33.56
CA GLY A 668 14.85 -27.14 -32.73
C GLY A 668 15.42 -25.90 -32.05
N LEU A 669 15.54 -24.79 -32.80
CA LEU A 669 15.99 -23.51 -32.27
C LEU A 669 15.04 -22.98 -31.19
N TYR A 670 13.72 -23.11 -31.38
CA TYR A 670 12.73 -22.78 -30.36
C TYR A 670 12.94 -23.59 -29.09
N ASN A 671 13.13 -24.91 -29.16
CA ASN A 671 13.32 -25.74 -27.97
C ASN A 671 14.63 -25.41 -27.23
N VAL A 672 15.72 -25.14 -27.96
CA VAL A 672 16.98 -24.68 -27.35
C VAL A 672 16.78 -23.33 -26.67
N ALA A 673 16.15 -22.36 -27.34
CA ALA A 673 15.93 -21.04 -26.76
C ALA A 673 14.98 -21.08 -25.55
N SER A 674 13.85 -21.79 -25.65
CA SER A 674 12.83 -21.83 -24.60
C SER A 674 13.20 -22.72 -23.42
N ILE A 675 13.62 -23.95 -23.67
CA ILE A 675 13.87 -24.93 -22.61
C ILE A 675 15.27 -24.78 -22.04
N ILE A 676 16.30 -24.60 -22.87
CA ILE A 676 17.69 -24.56 -22.36
C ILE A 676 18.04 -23.16 -21.86
N VAL A 677 17.76 -22.12 -22.64
CA VAL A 677 18.17 -20.76 -22.25
C VAL A 677 17.17 -20.16 -21.27
N LEU A 678 15.89 -20.04 -21.65
CA LEU A 678 14.91 -19.31 -20.83
C LEU A 678 14.59 -20.03 -19.51
N LEU A 679 14.43 -21.35 -19.48
CA LEU A 679 14.17 -22.06 -18.22
C LEU A 679 15.32 -21.91 -17.21
N ASN A 680 16.57 -22.06 -17.67
CA ASN A 680 17.74 -21.91 -16.81
C ASN A 680 17.90 -20.47 -16.31
N MET A 681 17.61 -19.48 -17.15
CA MET A 681 17.58 -18.08 -16.74
C MET A 681 16.46 -17.81 -15.73
N LEU A 682 15.27 -18.40 -15.90
CA LEU A 682 14.17 -18.29 -14.94
C LEU A 682 14.55 -18.85 -13.57
N ILE A 683 15.15 -20.05 -13.54
CA ILE A 683 15.62 -20.68 -12.29
C ILE A 683 16.66 -19.80 -11.60
N ALA A 684 17.64 -19.27 -12.34
CA ALA A 684 18.67 -18.40 -11.78
C ALA A 684 18.08 -17.10 -11.19
N MET A 685 17.13 -16.48 -11.89
CA MET A 685 16.46 -15.27 -11.40
C MET A 685 15.55 -15.56 -10.20
N MET A 686 14.86 -16.71 -10.19
CA MET A 686 14.04 -17.13 -9.05
C MET A 686 14.89 -17.33 -7.79
N ASN A 687 16.06 -17.97 -7.91
CA ASN A 687 16.95 -18.17 -6.77
C ASN A 687 17.44 -16.83 -6.19
N LYS A 688 17.93 -15.92 -7.03
CA LYS A 688 18.36 -14.58 -6.59
C LYS A 688 17.22 -13.79 -5.95
N SER A 689 16.01 -13.88 -6.51
CA SER A 689 14.84 -13.17 -5.99
C SER A 689 14.39 -13.78 -4.66
N TYR A 690 14.41 -15.11 -4.53
CA TYR A 690 14.06 -15.82 -3.29
C TYR A 690 14.97 -15.43 -2.13
N GLU A 691 16.29 -15.36 -2.35
CA GLU A 691 17.26 -14.95 -1.32
C GLU A 691 16.97 -13.55 -0.77
N HIS A 692 16.75 -12.58 -1.67
CA HIS A 692 16.43 -11.21 -1.27
C HIS A 692 15.06 -11.10 -0.59
N ILE A 693 14.05 -11.83 -1.05
CA ILE A 693 12.68 -11.78 -0.49
C ILE A 693 12.61 -12.45 0.89
N THR A 694 13.37 -13.54 1.09
CA THR A 694 13.35 -14.29 2.36
C THR A 694 13.97 -13.49 3.50
N ALA A 695 14.92 -12.59 3.23
CA ALA A 695 15.50 -11.71 4.26
C ALA A 695 14.45 -10.83 4.96
N ASP A 696 13.41 -10.38 4.24
CA ASP A 696 12.34 -9.51 4.76
C ASP A 696 11.01 -10.28 5.00
N SER A 697 10.95 -11.59 4.76
CA SER A 697 9.68 -12.34 4.72
C SER A 697 8.93 -12.34 6.04
N ASP A 698 9.65 -12.36 7.17
CA ASP A 698 9.05 -12.42 8.51
C ASP A 698 8.33 -11.13 8.89
N VAL A 699 8.94 -9.99 8.58
CA VAL A 699 8.34 -8.66 8.79
C VAL A 699 7.03 -8.55 8.02
N GLU A 700 7.03 -9.07 6.80
CA GLU A 700 5.91 -8.96 5.88
C GLU A 700 4.82 -9.98 6.15
N TRP A 701 5.21 -11.15 6.64
CA TRP A 701 4.30 -12.11 7.22
C TRP A 701 3.57 -11.55 8.42
N LYS A 702 4.28 -10.99 9.39
CA LYS A 702 3.66 -10.37 10.57
C LYS A 702 2.74 -9.20 10.18
N PHE A 703 3.11 -8.39 9.20
CA PHE A 703 2.26 -7.33 8.65
C PHE A 703 0.99 -7.89 7.99
N SER A 704 1.11 -8.90 7.13
CA SER A 704 -0.01 -9.53 6.43
C SER A 704 -0.96 -10.22 7.41
N ARG A 705 -0.41 -10.89 8.44
CA ARG A 705 -1.16 -11.47 9.55
C ARG A 705 -1.91 -10.41 10.35
N ALA A 706 -1.28 -9.29 10.66
CA ALA A 706 -1.94 -8.20 11.38
C ALA A 706 -3.08 -7.55 10.57
N LYS A 707 -2.90 -7.39 9.25
CA LYS A 707 -3.96 -6.94 8.33
C LYS A 707 -5.15 -7.90 8.33
N LEU A 708 -4.89 -9.21 8.36
CA LEU A 708 -5.94 -10.23 8.47
C LEU A 708 -6.66 -10.15 9.82
N TYR A 709 -5.95 -9.97 10.93
CA TYR A 709 -6.56 -9.82 12.25
C TYR A 709 -7.48 -8.59 12.34
N MET A 710 -7.04 -7.46 11.80
CA MET A 710 -7.83 -6.22 11.77
C MET A 710 -9.17 -6.37 11.07
N LEU A 711 -9.26 -7.26 10.07
CA LEU A 711 -10.51 -7.57 9.38
C LEU A 711 -11.56 -8.19 10.32
N TYR A 712 -11.14 -9.01 11.29
CA TYR A 712 -12.04 -9.70 12.23
C TYR A 712 -12.28 -8.94 13.55
N PHE A 713 -11.43 -7.96 13.87
CA PHE A 713 -11.62 -7.06 15.02
C PHE A 713 -12.78 -6.09 14.82
N GLY A 714 -12.99 -5.62 13.59
CA GLY A 714 -14.10 -4.70 13.28
C GLY A 714 -15.49 -5.32 13.47
N LYS A 715 -16.47 -4.49 13.83
CA LYS A 715 -17.91 -4.82 13.77
C LYS A 715 -18.45 -4.91 12.33
N GLY A 716 -17.65 -4.56 11.32
CA GLY A 716 -18.05 -4.51 9.90
C GLY A 716 -18.39 -5.87 9.26
N ILE A 717 -17.85 -6.97 9.79
CA ILE A 717 -18.21 -8.32 9.35
C ILE A 717 -19.22 -8.90 10.33
N SER A 718 -20.38 -9.29 9.80
CA SER A 718 -21.41 -10.03 10.54
C SER A 718 -20.82 -11.32 11.12
N VAL A 719 -21.19 -11.67 12.35
CA VAL A 719 -20.72 -12.91 13.00
C VAL A 719 -21.16 -14.15 12.22
N ALA A 720 -22.26 -14.07 11.47
CA ALA A 720 -22.77 -15.17 10.64
C ALA A 720 -21.92 -15.35 9.35
N PRO A 721 -21.30 -16.54 9.14
CA PRO A 721 -20.64 -16.88 7.89
C PRO A 721 -21.67 -17.24 6.80
N PHE A 722 -21.22 -17.39 5.56
CA PHE A 722 -22.07 -17.88 4.46
C PHE A 722 -22.41 -19.38 4.69
N PRO A 723 -23.61 -19.87 4.33
CA PRO A 723 -24.76 -19.18 3.75
C PRO A 723 -25.61 -18.42 4.78
N PHE A 724 -25.41 -18.64 6.08
CA PHE A 724 -26.25 -18.10 7.15
C PHE A 724 -26.35 -16.57 7.19
N ASN A 725 -25.40 -15.88 6.54
CA ASN A 725 -25.42 -14.44 6.34
C ASN A 725 -26.60 -13.90 5.48
N LEU A 726 -27.26 -14.77 4.70
CA LEU A 726 -28.45 -14.42 3.92
C LEU A 726 -29.65 -14.08 4.81
N VAL A 727 -29.75 -14.72 5.98
CA VAL A 727 -30.86 -14.49 6.92
C VAL A 727 -30.47 -13.33 7.84
N PRO A 728 -31.11 -12.16 7.72
CA PRO A 728 -30.81 -11.04 8.60
C PRO A 728 -31.23 -11.37 10.04
N THR A 729 -30.44 -10.91 11.02
CA THR A 729 -30.83 -11.04 12.42
C THR A 729 -32.06 -10.17 12.71
N PRO A 730 -32.97 -10.58 13.62
CA PRO A 730 -34.17 -9.81 13.95
C PRO A 730 -33.86 -8.35 14.38
N SER A 731 -32.77 -8.17 15.12
CA SER A 731 -32.25 -6.83 15.49
C SER A 731 -31.79 -6.02 14.27
N GLY A 732 -31.15 -6.66 13.29
CA GLY A 732 -30.72 -6.02 12.03
C GLY A 732 -31.90 -5.56 11.18
N VAL A 733 -32.96 -6.38 11.08
CA VAL A 733 -34.20 -6.00 10.38
C VAL A 733 -34.87 -4.80 11.05
N TYR A 734 -34.94 -4.79 12.38
CA TYR A 734 -35.49 -3.67 13.14
C TYR A 734 -34.70 -2.37 12.92
N LYS A 735 -33.37 -2.43 12.97
CA LYS A 735 -32.50 -1.27 12.69
C LYS A 735 -32.64 -0.79 11.24
N GLY A 736 -32.72 -1.71 10.28
CA GLY A 736 -32.96 -1.40 8.87
C GLY A 736 -34.31 -0.72 8.64
N PHE A 737 -35.36 -1.19 9.31
CA PHE A 737 -36.69 -0.57 9.26
C PHE A 737 -36.72 0.80 9.94
N LYS A 738 -36.04 0.96 11.09
CA LYS A 738 -35.84 2.26 11.75
C LYS A 738 -35.13 3.25 10.81
N TRP A 739 -34.02 2.83 10.20
CA TRP A 739 -33.27 3.64 9.23
C TRP A 739 -34.11 4.02 8.01
N LEU A 740 -34.87 3.07 7.44
CA LEU A 740 -35.77 3.34 6.31
C LEU A 740 -36.87 4.34 6.71
N ARG A 741 -37.43 4.19 7.91
CA ARG A 741 -38.44 5.09 8.47
C ARG A 741 -37.89 6.50 8.71
N GLU A 742 -36.68 6.62 9.22
CA GLU A 742 -35.99 7.91 9.43
C GLU A 742 -35.63 8.58 8.10
N LYS A 743 -35.15 7.83 7.11
CA LYS A 743 -34.85 8.35 5.77
C LYS A 743 -36.11 8.80 5.03
N CYS A 744 -37.21 8.06 5.18
CA CYS A 744 -38.53 8.46 4.67
C CYS A 744 -39.10 9.67 5.43
N LYS A 745 -38.84 9.82 6.74
CA LYS A 745 -39.22 11.03 7.51
C LYS A 745 -38.40 12.25 7.11
N ARG A 746 -37.08 12.13 6.95
CA ARG A 746 -36.19 13.20 6.45
C ARG A 746 -36.55 13.66 5.03
N ARG A 747 -37.00 12.75 4.16
CA ARG A 747 -37.54 13.11 2.84
C ARG A 747 -38.92 13.79 2.89
N ARG A 748 -39.67 13.67 3.99
CA ARG A 748 -41.05 14.19 4.11
C ARG A 748 -41.11 15.61 4.68
N ASN A 749 -40.09 16.05 5.45
CA ASN A 749 -39.93 17.43 5.93
C ASN A 749 -38.50 17.93 5.64
N PRO A 750 -38.24 18.64 4.53
CA PRO A 750 -36.94 19.20 4.20
C PRO A 750 -36.71 20.63 4.75
N SER A 751 -37.61 21.17 5.58
CA SER A 751 -37.53 22.54 6.08
C SER A 751 -37.40 22.59 7.61
N SER A 752 -36.36 23.32 8.06
CA SER A 752 -35.80 23.51 9.42
C SER A 752 -34.72 22.47 9.74
N VAL A 753 -33.43 22.79 9.72
CA VAL A 753 -32.76 23.82 10.53
C VAL A 753 -31.45 24.24 9.83
N ASP A 754 -31.35 25.50 9.41
CA ASP A 754 -30.09 26.24 9.30
C ASP A 754 -30.17 27.33 10.37
N VAL A 755 -29.68 27.07 11.58
CA VAL A 755 -29.51 28.13 12.59
C VAL A 755 -28.17 28.80 12.32
N ARG A 756 -28.19 29.79 11.42
CA ARG A 756 -27.22 30.88 11.50
C ARG A 756 -27.56 31.69 12.75
N VAL A 757 -26.70 31.61 13.76
CA VAL A 757 -26.70 32.53 14.89
C VAL A 757 -26.36 33.93 14.35
N ASN A 758 -27.37 34.70 13.99
CA ASN A 758 -27.27 36.14 13.86
C ASN A 758 -27.67 36.73 15.21
N THR A 759 -26.69 37.24 15.95
CA THR A 759 -26.94 38.21 17.00
C THR A 759 -27.41 39.51 16.35
N ASN A 760 -28.45 40.11 16.93
CA ASN A 760 -29.04 41.42 16.63
C ASN A 760 -30.26 41.42 15.69
N SER A 761 -31.44 41.19 16.27
CA SER A 761 -32.67 41.93 15.90
C SER A 761 -33.78 41.67 16.93
N GLU A 762 -34.51 42.75 17.24
CA GLU A 762 -35.57 42.94 18.23
C GLU A 762 -36.70 41.89 18.23
N PRO A 763 -37.46 41.75 19.36
CA PRO A 763 -38.52 40.75 19.46
C PRO A 763 -39.79 41.16 18.69
N PRO A 764 -40.48 40.24 17.98
CA PRO A 764 -41.77 40.53 17.39
C PRO A 764 -42.89 40.42 18.44
N SER A 765 -43.89 41.29 18.27
CA SER A 765 -45.09 41.42 19.08
C SER A 765 -45.95 40.16 19.11
N ILE A 766 -46.44 39.84 20.32
CA ILE A 766 -47.34 38.74 20.64
C ILE A 766 -48.75 39.02 20.12
N ASN A 767 -49.31 38.12 19.31
CA ASN A 767 -50.75 37.99 19.12
C ASN A 767 -51.19 36.52 19.28
N GLY A 768 -51.80 36.25 20.44
CA GLY A 768 -53.02 35.48 20.60
C GLY A 768 -53.11 34.02 20.10
N THR A 769 -52.53 33.08 20.83
CA THR A 769 -53.14 31.74 21.04
C THR A 769 -52.73 31.20 22.41
N ILE A 770 -53.72 30.94 23.28
CA ILE A 770 -53.53 30.45 24.65
C ILE A 770 -53.16 28.96 24.59
N ILE A 771 -51.89 28.64 24.80
CA ILE A 771 -51.42 27.28 25.08
C ILE A 771 -51.52 27.06 26.60
N PRO A 772 -52.09 25.95 27.10
CA PRO A 772 -52.23 25.72 28.54
C PRO A 772 -50.85 25.61 29.23
N ILE A 773 -50.62 26.47 30.22
CA ILE A 773 -49.35 26.67 30.95
C ILE A 773 -48.77 25.35 31.53
N LYS A 774 -49.60 24.35 31.84
CA LYS A 774 -49.13 23.03 32.34
C LYS A 774 -48.41 22.19 31.29
N ALA A 775 -48.67 22.38 29.99
CA ALA A 775 -47.95 21.70 28.91
C ALA A 775 -46.63 22.41 28.59
N LEU A 776 -46.61 23.74 28.62
CA LEU A 776 -45.41 24.55 28.40
C LEU A 776 -44.37 24.33 29.51
N VAL A 777 -44.80 24.26 30.78
CA VAL A 777 -43.89 23.97 31.91
C VAL A 777 -43.35 22.54 31.86
N ARG A 778 -44.15 21.56 31.37
CA ARG A 778 -43.71 20.17 31.24
C ARG A 778 -42.76 19.98 30.05
N TRP A 779 -42.95 20.74 28.97
CA TRP A 779 -42.07 20.77 27.80
C TRP A 779 -40.76 21.52 28.11
N ALA A 780 -40.83 22.69 28.78
CA ALA A 780 -39.65 23.44 29.24
C ALA A 780 -38.83 22.70 30.32
N ASN A 781 -39.48 21.93 31.20
CA ASN A 781 -38.76 21.06 32.15
C ASN A 781 -38.20 19.79 31.50
N TYR A 782 -38.79 19.28 30.42
CA TYR A 782 -38.27 18.13 29.65
C TYR A 782 -37.07 18.54 28.78
N ASP A 783 -37.15 19.68 28.08
CA ASP A 783 -36.03 20.26 27.32
C ASP A 783 -34.87 20.65 28.25
N SER A 784 -35.13 21.39 29.33
CA SER A 784 -34.05 21.83 30.22
C SER A 784 -33.37 20.71 31.01
N THR A 785 -34.01 19.55 31.18
CA THR A 785 -33.38 18.38 31.84
C THR A 785 -32.68 17.45 30.84
N GLY A 786 -33.18 17.34 29.61
CA GLY A 786 -32.50 16.65 28.51
C GLY A 786 -31.24 17.40 28.05
N GLU A 787 -31.33 18.72 27.91
CA GLU A 787 -30.23 19.60 27.50
C GLU A 787 -29.12 19.64 28.57
N LYS A 788 -29.47 19.69 29.86
CA LYS A 788 -28.49 19.55 30.96
C LYS A 788 -27.84 18.18 31.03
N ARG A 789 -28.53 17.09 30.68
CA ARG A 789 -27.95 15.74 30.59
C ARG A 789 -27.02 15.61 29.39
N HIS A 790 -27.43 16.07 28.22
CA HIS A 790 -26.57 16.13 27.03
C HIS A 790 -25.34 17.00 27.25
N GLN A 791 -25.49 18.16 27.90
CA GLN A 791 -24.36 19.05 28.20
C GLN A 791 -23.44 18.45 29.27
N ALA A 792 -23.97 17.76 30.29
CA ALA A 792 -23.16 17.03 31.26
C ALA A 792 -22.43 15.83 30.62
N GLN A 793 -23.07 15.13 29.69
CA GLN A 793 -22.50 14.03 28.94
C GLN A 793 -21.42 14.50 27.97
N MET A 794 -21.65 15.58 27.23
CA MET A 794 -20.65 16.23 26.38
C MET A 794 -19.46 16.75 27.19
N ASN A 795 -19.70 17.35 28.35
CA ASN A 795 -18.64 17.77 29.27
C ASN A 795 -17.84 16.55 29.79
N ASN A 796 -18.50 15.43 30.11
CA ASN A 796 -17.83 14.19 30.51
C ASN A 796 -17.00 13.56 29.38
N VAL A 797 -17.47 13.61 28.14
CA VAL A 797 -16.72 13.15 26.96
C VAL A 797 -15.53 14.05 26.68
N PHE A 798 -15.72 15.38 26.73
CA PHE A 798 -14.66 16.36 26.51
C PHE A 798 -13.55 16.26 27.58
N THR A 799 -13.93 16.12 28.85
CA THR A 799 -12.96 15.94 29.95
C THR A 799 -12.19 14.63 29.83
N ARG A 800 -12.83 13.52 29.46
CA ARG A 800 -12.15 12.24 29.16
C ARG A 800 -11.21 12.35 27.97
N SER A 801 -11.62 13.02 26.89
CA SER A 801 -10.78 13.27 25.72
C SER A 801 -9.54 14.09 26.08
N ARG A 802 -9.70 15.16 26.85
CA ARG A 802 -8.59 16.03 27.28
C ARG A 802 -7.64 15.33 28.26
N ALA A 803 -8.17 14.52 29.17
CA ALA A 803 -7.35 13.70 30.07
C ALA A 803 -6.53 12.66 29.30
N ARG A 804 -7.12 12.04 28.27
CA ARG A 804 -6.45 11.10 27.37
C ARG A 804 -5.33 11.78 26.58
N GLU A 805 -5.61 12.93 25.96
CA GLU A 805 -4.62 13.71 25.19
C GLU A 805 -3.45 14.16 26.09
N SER A 806 -3.75 14.61 27.32
CA SER A 806 -2.73 14.94 28.32
C SER A 806 -1.87 13.73 28.72
N LYS A 807 -2.50 12.55 28.90
CA LYS A 807 -1.78 11.30 29.16
C LYS A 807 -0.88 10.93 27.99
N TYR A 808 -1.40 11.00 26.76
CA TYR A 808 -0.66 10.68 25.54
C TYR A 808 0.54 11.61 25.35
N THR A 809 0.36 12.93 25.43
CA THR A 809 1.45 13.91 25.31
C THR A 809 2.52 13.73 26.38
N THR A 810 2.14 13.38 27.62
CA THR A 810 3.08 13.07 28.70
C THR A 810 3.90 11.81 28.38
N VAL A 811 3.25 10.75 27.89
CA VAL A 811 3.94 9.51 27.47
C VAL A 811 4.86 9.80 26.29
N MET A 812 4.40 10.50 25.25
CA MET A 812 5.20 10.85 24.08
C MET A 812 6.42 11.69 24.44
N ARG A 813 6.29 12.68 25.32
CA ARG A 813 7.45 13.46 25.79
C ARG A 813 8.49 12.54 26.44
N ARG A 814 8.08 11.61 27.29
CA ARG A 814 9.00 10.64 27.91
C ARG A 814 9.69 9.75 26.87
N LEU A 815 8.95 9.27 25.87
CA LEU A 815 9.50 8.42 24.80
C LEU A 815 10.50 9.18 23.94
N VAL A 816 10.16 10.41 23.52
CA VAL A 816 11.05 11.28 22.74
C VAL A 816 12.31 11.61 23.51
N THR A 817 12.20 11.98 24.80
CA THR A 817 13.37 12.23 25.64
C THR A 817 14.27 11.00 25.74
N ARG A 818 13.71 9.80 25.98
CA ARG A 818 14.50 8.55 26.00
C ARG A 818 15.15 8.27 24.65
N TYR A 819 14.45 8.53 23.55
CA TYR A 819 14.96 8.34 22.20
C TYR A 819 16.13 9.29 21.90
N ILE A 820 16.02 10.58 22.24
CA ILE A 820 17.09 11.56 22.04
C ILE A 820 18.33 11.18 22.85
N PHE A 821 18.17 10.81 24.13
CA PHE A 821 19.30 10.34 24.94
C PHE A 821 19.96 9.10 24.36
N LYS A 822 19.17 8.17 23.81
CA LYS A 822 19.72 7.01 23.11
C LYS A 822 20.50 7.44 21.87
N LEU A 823 19.95 8.36 21.08
CA LEU A 823 20.58 8.85 19.85
C LEU A 823 21.92 9.56 20.11
N GLN A 824 22.00 10.40 21.14
CA GLN A 824 23.25 11.04 21.57
C GLN A 824 24.27 9.99 22.04
N LYS A 825 23.82 9.02 22.86
CA LYS A 825 24.70 7.93 23.30
C LYS A 825 25.20 7.06 22.15
N ASP A 826 24.36 6.77 21.16
CA ASP A 826 24.75 5.97 20.00
C ASP A 826 25.80 6.74 19.18
N LYS A 827 25.63 8.07 19.01
CA LYS A 827 26.62 8.96 18.37
C LYS A 827 27.97 8.96 19.10
N GLU A 828 27.98 8.97 20.43
CA GLU A 828 29.22 8.89 21.24
C GLU A 828 29.96 7.56 21.10
N ASN A 829 29.26 6.48 20.69
CA ASN A 829 29.87 5.15 20.51
C ASN A 829 30.34 4.89 19.07
N ASP A 830 30.06 5.79 18.12
CA ASP A 830 30.51 5.65 16.74
C ASP A 830 32.05 5.84 16.64
N GLU A 831 32.67 5.25 15.62
CA GLU A 831 34.13 5.23 15.46
C GLU A 831 34.73 6.64 15.30
N ILE A 832 35.84 6.90 16.01
CA ILE A 832 36.62 8.15 15.96
C ILE A 832 37.01 8.45 14.52
N ASN A 833 36.63 9.63 14.03
CA ASN A 833 36.92 10.05 12.66
C ASN A 833 38.33 10.62 12.54
N GLU A 834 38.95 10.54 11.35
CA GLU A 834 40.27 11.15 11.08
C GLU A 834 40.25 12.66 11.34
N GLY A 835 39.09 13.30 11.13
CA GLY A 835 38.87 14.71 11.46
C GLY A 835 39.02 15.06 12.94
N GLU A 836 38.59 14.18 13.85
CA GLU A 836 38.74 14.39 15.31
C GLU A 836 40.23 14.26 15.71
N LEU A 837 41.00 13.45 14.98
CA LEU A 837 42.45 13.36 15.17
C LEU A 837 43.17 14.62 14.68
N GLU A 838 42.71 15.19 13.56
CA GLU A 838 43.22 16.47 13.04
C GLU A 838 42.89 17.64 13.97
N GLU A 839 41.70 17.65 14.56
CA GLU A 839 41.27 18.59 15.61
C GLU A 839 42.22 18.55 16.80
N ILE A 840 42.46 17.36 17.39
CA ILE A 840 43.39 17.20 18.52
C ILE A 840 44.81 17.68 18.16
N LYS A 841 45.27 17.43 16.94
CA LYS A 841 46.59 17.89 16.47
C LYS A 841 46.65 19.42 16.36
N GLN A 842 45.55 20.05 15.95
CA GLN A 842 45.43 21.49 15.87
C GLN A 842 45.35 22.12 17.26
N ASP A 843 44.57 21.57 18.18
CA ASP A 843 44.51 22.00 19.58
C ASP A 843 45.89 21.97 20.24
N ILE A 844 46.68 20.91 20.02
CA ILE A 844 48.07 20.83 20.49
C ILE A 844 48.94 21.94 19.89
N SER A 845 48.66 22.37 18.66
CA SER A 845 49.39 23.44 17.98
C SER A 845 49.01 24.82 18.53
N ILE A 846 47.73 25.07 18.86
CA ILE A 846 47.27 26.28 19.54
C ILE A 846 47.93 26.39 20.92
N LEU A 847 47.88 25.30 21.70
CA LEU A 847 48.53 25.20 23.03
C LEU A 847 50.05 25.43 23.00
N ARG A 848 50.67 25.30 21.83
CA ARG A 848 52.10 25.59 21.64
C ARG A 848 52.36 27.07 21.29
N LEU A 849 51.37 27.73 20.67
CA LEU A 849 51.44 29.13 20.25
C LEU A 849 51.03 30.09 21.38
N GLU A 850 50.14 29.64 22.27
CA GLU A 850 49.92 30.23 23.61
C GLU A 850 51.16 30.11 24.51
#